data_AF-A0AAD8F3F8-F1
#
_entry.id   AF-A0AAD8F3F8-F1
#
_cell.length_a   1.000
_cell.length_b   1.000
_cell.length_c   1.000
_cell.angle_alpha   90.00
_cell.angle_beta   90.00
_cell.angle_gamma   90.00
#
_symmetry.space_group_name_H-M   'P 1'
#
loop_
_entity.id
_entity.type
_entity.pdbx_description
1 polymer ?
#
loop_
_entity_poly.entity_id
_entity_poly.type
_entity_poly.pdbx_seq_one_letter_code
_entity_poly.pdbx_strand_id
1 'polypeptide(L)'
;MAGPQDIQALLHGLMSNDNEIRTQSEQAYENVPAPDKVVCLIQAIRKIDIPVEQRALAALLLRRLFTNNFETLWPQVSLEIQNGVKQELMAAIHQEEAPNVRRKVCDAFSELVRNMIDDDNNMQWPEALKFLFECASSENPALKESALHILSSVPGIFGNQQNQYIEVIKQMLGAALMDRSHPAICFEAVKAVTAFLVNNDKELGLLNHFRDLLPLVIQGVADSITTQEDDSLLKCLIELSENVPKYLRSHIESVFELCLGVVANANLEDTWRQLALEVIVTMSETAPAMVRKLSKFIPLLVQQVLALMVDLEDDPEWSIQDIDDDEDTDSNPIAGEAALDRLACALGGKTMLPHIISNISQMLQHADWQYRYAGLMAVSACGEGCHTHMEQMLNNIVDAVLPFAVDPHPRVRYAACNALGQLCTDFGPNCQKKFHNKIVPALVGILDDEANPRVQAHGAAALVNFSEECPKHLLVQYLDVIILKLEQVLTHKFREHVNKGNKLVLEQVITTLASVADTAQDKFLQYYDRFMPCLKYIMQHIQSSEHRLLRGKTIECISLIGLAVGKEKFMQDCNDVMQLLLKTQTEEDDLADDDPQITYMISAWARMCKILGKEFEQYLPLVMGPVLKAASLKPEVALIDSEDMKDMENSSDWQFVTLGDQQNFGICTAGLEEKATACQMLVCYARELKEGFAAYSEEVVKIMVPLLKFYFNDTVRIAATESLPYLLDCAKIQGEQYVANMWAYICPHLLKAIEIEPEQSVLPEYLGSFAKCVESLGKGCLNDQDMSTLVTLLDKLLKQHFVRQNERQDKRKDEDYDDIVEESLMDEDDEDAYVLSKIADIIHSFFGTHKESFLPVFEQIMPYFVKLLSPDRPWSDRQWALCVWDDVIEHTGPISHKYREFFLEQMIQSITDKTPEIRQAASYGLGVIGQFGGDVYADVCAESIPRLVSVIEHAESKEVENLPATDNAISAVVKICQYNGSKVNVDELLYRLVSWLPILTDEEEAVHVYTYFCDLLDKNHPAIMGENASNLPKVISIVAETLHRELIQEDTPLYMRLVNIVRQVQSNPDVFQVCVSQLTEQQRQALIEI
;
A
#
# COMPACT_ATOMS: atom_id res chain seq x y z
N MET A 1 25.19 26.88 -41.20
CA MET A 1 23.99 26.18 -41.72
C MET A 1 24.49 25.00 -42.51
N ALA A 2 24.60 23.84 -41.87
CA ALA A 2 25.01 22.62 -42.56
C ALA A 2 23.84 22.17 -43.45
N GLY A 3 24.03 22.19 -44.75
CA GLY A 3 23.09 21.60 -45.70
C GLY A 3 23.21 20.07 -45.73
N PRO A 4 22.43 19.38 -46.59
CA PRO A 4 22.34 17.91 -46.70
C PRO A 4 23.65 17.17 -47.06
N GLN A 5 24.81 17.83 -47.08
CA GLN A 5 26.11 17.23 -47.40
C GLN A 5 26.90 16.69 -46.19
N ASP A 6 26.47 16.91 -44.94
CA ASP A 6 27.23 16.50 -43.74
C ASP A 6 26.52 15.52 -42.79
N ILE A 7 25.31 15.05 -43.10
CA ILE A 7 24.60 14.14 -42.16
C ILE A 7 25.31 12.80 -41.98
N GLN A 8 26.02 12.31 -43.00
CA GLN A 8 26.80 11.09 -42.89
C GLN A 8 27.98 11.24 -41.93
N ALA A 9 28.67 12.39 -41.96
CA ALA A 9 29.75 12.69 -41.03
C ALA A 9 29.22 12.87 -39.60
N LEU A 10 28.04 13.48 -39.47
CA LEU A 10 27.35 13.66 -38.19
C LEU A 10 26.93 12.32 -37.57
N LEU A 11 26.26 11.46 -38.34
CA LEU A 11 25.87 10.10 -37.90
C LEU A 11 27.10 9.25 -37.53
N HIS A 12 28.20 9.39 -38.27
CA HIS A 12 29.44 8.72 -37.93
C HIS A 12 30.04 9.22 -36.60
N GLY A 13 30.01 10.53 -36.36
CA GLY A 13 30.50 11.14 -35.13
C GLY A 13 29.69 10.76 -33.89
N LEU A 14 28.36 10.61 -34.03
CA LEU A 14 27.47 10.12 -32.96
C LEU A 14 27.80 8.68 -32.51
N MET A 15 28.41 7.88 -33.40
CA MET A 15 28.81 6.50 -33.13
C MET A 15 30.29 6.38 -32.70
N SER A 16 30.97 7.49 -32.45
CA SER A 16 32.38 7.49 -32.07
C SER A 16 32.56 6.94 -30.65
N ASN A 17 33.60 6.12 -30.44
CA ASN A 17 34.05 5.70 -29.11
C ASN A 17 34.76 6.83 -28.33
N ASP A 18 35.07 7.95 -29.00
CA ASP A 18 35.64 9.15 -28.39
C ASP A 18 34.51 10.08 -27.91
N ASN A 19 34.41 10.26 -26.58
CA ASN A 19 33.41 11.10 -25.95
C ASN A 19 33.45 12.56 -26.44
N GLU A 20 34.61 13.14 -26.75
CA GLU A 20 34.68 14.53 -27.23
C GLU A 20 34.01 14.66 -28.61
N ILE A 21 34.30 13.71 -29.51
CA ILE A 21 33.71 13.67 -30.86
C ILE A 21 32.20 13.39 -30.79
N ARG A 22 31.79 12.48 -29.90
CA ARG A 22 30.38 12.12 -29.71
C ARG A 22 29.58 13.31 -29.17
N THR A 23 30.01 13.93 -28.07
CA THR A 23 29.33 15.10 -27.49
C THR A 23 29.30 16.29 -28.45
N GLN A 24 30.38 16.52 -29.21
CA GLN A 24 30.39 17.57 -30.23
C GLN A 24 29.35 17.28 -31.34
N SER A 25 29.22 16.01 -31.74
CA SER A 25 28.25 15.58 -32.76
C SER A 25 26.81 15.63 -32.26
N GLU A 26 26.57 15.30 -30.99
CA GLU A 26 25.27 15.45 -30.32
C GLU A 26 24.83 16.91 -30.31
N GLN A 27 25.70 17.83 -29.86
CA GLN A 27 25.42 19.27 -29.90
C GLN A 27 25.19 19.78 -31.33
N ALA A 28 26.00 19.31 -32.29
CA ALA A 28 25.81 19.69 -33.69
C ALA A 28 24.47 19.20 -34.24
N TYR A 29 24.05 17.98 -33.88
CA TYR A 29 22.76 17.42 -34.24
C TYR A 29 21.62 18.21 -33.59
N GLU A 30 21.67 18.48 -32.28
CA GLU A 30 20.64 19.25 -31.57
C GLU A 30 20.38 20.61 -32.21
N ASN A 31 21.44 21.31 -32.63
CA ASN A 31 21.38 22.61 -33.29
C ASN A 31 20.77 22.60 -34.71
N VAL A 32 20.57 21.44 -35.34
CA VAL A 32 19.86 21.34 -36.62
C VAL A 32 18.36 21.59 -36.41
N PRO A 33 17.71 22.49 -37.17
CA PRO A 33 16.27 22.70 -37.07
C PRO A 33 15.50 21.39 -37.29
N ALA A 34 14.47 21.14 -36.48
CA ALA A 34 13.74 19.88 -36.50
C ALA A 34 13.12 19.52 -37.88
N PRO A 35 12.56 20.46 -38.67
CA PRO A 35 12.13 20.18 -40.04
C PRO A 35 13.25 19.69 -40.97
N ASP A 36 14.45 20.25 -40.83
CA ASP A 36 15.62 19.88 -41.64
C ASP A 36 16.16 18.50 -41.21
N LYS A 37 16.09 18.16 -39.92
CA LYS A 37 16.45 16.83 -39.40
C LYS A 37 15.64 15.74 -40.08
N VAL A 38 14.31 15.90 -40.16
CA VAL A 38 13.40 14.91 -40.79
C VAL A 38 13.82 14.61 -42.22
N VAL A 39 14.07 15.65 -43.02
CA VAL A 39 14.46 15.51 -44.43
C VAL A 39 15.83 14.85 -44.57
N CYS A 40 16.80 15.25 -43.74
CA CYS A 40 18.14 14.68 -43.84
C CYS A 40 18.17 13.21 -43.37
N LEU A 41 17.44 12.86 -42.31
CA LEU A 41 17.39 11.50 -41.77
C LEU A 41 16.72 10.54 -42.77
N ILE A 42 15.59 10.94 -43.39
CA ILE A 42 14.94 10.07 -44.39
C ILE A 42 15.82 9.85 -45.62
N GLN A 43 16.58 10.88 -46.05
CA GLN A 43 17.57 10.74 -47.12
C GLN A 43 18.70 9.78 -46.73
N ALA A 44 19.17 9.85 -45.48
CA ALA A 44 20.20 8.95 -44.99
C ALA A 44 19.73 7.48 -44.98
N ILE A 45 18.49 7.22 -44.56
CA ILE A 45 17.87 5.89 -44.58
C ILE A 45 17.82 5.33 -46.01
N ARG A 46 17.39 6.15 -46.99
CA ARG A 46 17.17 5.73 -48.38
C ARG A 46 18.45 5.50 -49.19
N LYS A 47 19.58 6.09 -48.78
CA LYS A 47 20.82 6.03 -49.54
C LYS A 47 21.61 4.76 -49.21
N ILE A 48 21.52 3.76 -50.09
CA ILE A 48 22.17 2.43 -49.93
C ILE A 48 23.69 2.54 -49.72
N ASP A 49 24.36 3.58 -50.24
CA ASP A 49 25.80 3.79 -50.05
C ASP A 49 26.20 4.16 -48.61
N ILE A 50 25.24 4.48 -47.73
CA ILE A 50 25.49 4.77 -46.32
C ILE A 50 25.56 3.44 -45.54
N PRO A 51 26.55 3.26 -44.65
CA PRO A 51 26.69 2.04 -43.83
C PRO A 51 25.42 1.66 -43.07
N VAL A 52 25.19 0.35 -42.91
CA VAL A 52 23.98 -0.22 -42.28
C VAL A 52 23.74 0.37 -40.90
N GLU A 53 24.81 0.52 -40.11
CA GLU A 53 24.76 1.02 -38.73
C GLU A 53 24.32 2.49 -38.68
N GLN A 54 24.78 3.31 -39.64
CA GLN A 54 24.39 4.72 -39.74
C GLN A 54 22.95 4.87 -40.22
N ARG A 55 22.48 3.98 -41.12
CA ARG A 55 21.08 3.98 -41.57
C ARG A 55 20.14 3.51 -40.45
N ALA A 56 20.55 2.53 -39.66
CA ALA A 56 19.85 2.10 -38.45
C ALA A 56 19.74 3.23 -37.43
N LEU A 57 20.84 3.94 -37.14
CA LEU A 57 20.82 5.11 -36.27
C LEU A 57 19.93 6.24 -36.82
N ALA A 58 19.97 6.49 -38.13
CA ALA A 58 19.11 7.50 -38.75
C ALA A 58 17.61 7.17 -38.60
N ALA A 59 17.23 5.90 -38.73
CA ALA A 59 15.86 5.45 -38.50
C ALA A 59 15.43 5.60 -37.03
N LEU A 60 16.30 5.24 -36.09
CA LEU A 60 16.06 5.43 -34.65
C LEU A 60 15.88 6.91 -34.28
N LEU A 61 16.77 7.79 -34.75
CA LEU A 61 16.69 9.22 -34.51
C LEU A 61 15.43 9.83 -35.14
N LEU A 62 15.00 9.32 -36.29
CA LEU A 62 13.75 9.76 -36.94
C LEU A 62 12.53 9.35 -36.11
N ARG A 63 12.48 8.12 -35.60
CA ARG A 63 11.44 7.67 -34.65
C ARG A 63 11.40 8.59 -33.42
N ARG A 64 12.54 8.83 -32.75
CA ARG A 64 12.62 9.70 -31.56
C ARG A 64 12.13 11.12 -31.82
N LEU A 65 12.36 11.67 -33.01
CA LEU A 65 11.82 12.99 -33.39
C LEU A 65 10.29 12.99 -33.49
N PHE A 66 9.70 11.92 -34.01
CA PHE A 66 8.24 11.78 -34.03
C PHE A 66 7.70 11.60 -32.61
N THR A 67 8.30 10.73 -31.80
CA THR A 67 7.87 10.53 -30.40
C THR A 67 7.91 11.82 -29.58
N ASN A 68 9.02 12.55 -29.61
CA ASN A 68 9.27 13.63 -28.64
C ASN A 68 8.81 15.01 -29.09
N ASN A 69 8.64 15.25 -30.40
CA ASN A 69 8.45 16.60 -30.93
C ASN A 69 7.30 16.74 -31.93
N PHE A 70 6.52 15.70 -32.23
CA PHE A 70 5.54 15.71 -33.32
C PHE A 70 4.62 16.93 -33.31
N GLU A 71 3.95 17.24 -32.20
CA GLU A 71 3.00 18.35 -32.10
C GLU A 71 3.60 19.71 -32.47
N THR A 72 4.88 19.92 -32.13
CA THR A 72 5.59 21.17 -32.43
C THR A 72 6.23 21.13 -33.82
N LEU A 73 6.75 19.98 -34.24
CA LEU A 73 7.50 19.76 -35.46
C LEU A 73 6.58 19.70 -36.68
N TRP A 74 5.57 18.83 -36.65
CA TRP A 74 4.78 18.46 -37.82
C TRP A 74 4.05 19.66 -38.45
N PRO A 75 3.46 20.60 -37.68
CA PRO A 75 2.85 21.81 -38.24
C PRO A 75 3.84 22.77 -38.92
N GLN A 76 5.14 22.69 -38.59
CA GLN A 76 6.19 23.54 -39.18
C GLN A 76 6.71 22.97 -40.51
N VAL A 77 6.50 21.69 -40.78
CA VAL A 77 6.89 21.02 -42.03
C VAL A 77 5.85 21.33 -43.11
N SER A 78 6.27 21.76 -44.30
CA SER A 78 5.33 22.04 -45.40
C SER A 78 4.61 20.78 -45.85
N LEU A 79 3.36 20.90 -46.32
CA LEU A 79 2.55 19.76 -46.77
C LEU A 79 3.23 18.95 -47.89
N GLU A 80 4.02 19.60 -48.75
CA GLU A 80 4.82 18.93 -49.78
C GLU A 80 5.89 18.01 -49.17
N ILE A 81 6.60 18.50 -48.14
CA ILE A 81 7.62 17.72 -47.44
C ILE A 81 6.97 16.62 -46.59
N GLN A 82 5.86 16.89 -45.90
CA GLN A 82 5.11 15.87 -45.16
C GLN A 82 4.70 14.70 -46.07
N ASN A 83 4.17 15.00 -47.26
CA ASN A 83 3.80 13.98 -48.24
C ASN A 83 5.04 13.24 -48.79
N GLY A 84 6.16 13.95 -48.99
CA GLY A 84 7.43 13.34 -49.37
C GLY A 84 7.95 12.36 -48.32
N VAL A 85 7.94 12.74 -47.04
CA VAL A 85 8.37 11.88 -45.91
C VAL A 85 7.52 10.61 -45.85
N LYS A 86 6.20 10.75 -45.95
CA LYS A 86 5.27 9.60 -46.00
C LYS A 86 5.62 8.63 -47.14
N GLN A 87 5.84 9.14 -48.35
CA GLN A 87 6.19 8.32 -49.52
C GLN A 87 7.56 7.66 -49.38
N GLU A 88 8.57 8.38 -48.89
CA GLU A 88 9.92 7.86 -48.73
C GLU A 88 10.00 6.81 -47.62
N LEU A 89 9.23 6.93 -46.52
CA LEU A 89 9.15 5.88 -45.50
C LEU A 89 8.58 4.57 -46.06
N MET A 90 7.48 4.64 -46.81
CA MET A 90 6.91 3.46 -47.49
C MET A 90 7.91 2.86 -48.49
N ALA A 91 8.62 3.70 -49.26
CA ALA A 91 9.64 3.25 -50.21
C ALA A 91 10.86 2.63 -49.51
N ALA A 92 11.27 3.16 -48.35
CA ALA A 92 12.37 2.62 -47.54
C ALA A 92 12.06 1.19 -47.09
N ILE A 93 10.87 0.95 -46.52
CA ILE A 93 10.45 -0.39 -46.10
C ILE A 93 10.43 -1.36 -47.28
N HIS A 94 9.99 -0.90 -48.46
CA HIS A 94 9.90 -1.73 -49.65
C HIS A 94 11.24 -2.17 -50.24
N GLN A 95 12.27 -1.33 -50.11
CA GLN A 95 13.56 -1.50 -50.79
C GLN A 95 14.69 -1.94 -49.85
N GLU A 96 14.49 -1.85 -48.54
CA GLU A 96 15.51 -2.20 -47.56
C GLU A 96 15.77 -3.70 -47.49
N GLU A 97 17.03 -4.09 -47.72
CA GLU A 97 17.46 -5.49 -47.67
C GLU A 97 17.91 -5.89 -46.25
N ALA A 98 18.48 -4.97 -45.46
CA ALA A 98 18.97 -5.25 -44.12
C ALA A 98 17.82 -5.33 -43.09
N PRO A 99 17.57 -6.49 -42.45
CA PRO A 99 16.44 -6.66 -41.54
C PRO A 99 16.41 -5.67 -40.37
N ASN A 100 17.57 -5.42 -39.75
CA ASN A 100 17.69 -4.46 -38.63
C ASN A 100 17.28 -3.03 -39.04
N VAL A 101 17.75 -2.54 -40.20
CA VAL A 101 17.37 -1.21 -40.70
C VAL A 101 15.88 -1.18 -41.04
N ARG A 102 15.37 -2.22 -41.72
CA ARG A 102 13.97 -2.30 -42.11
C ARG A 102 13.05 -2.24 -40.89
N ARG A 103 13.38 -2.96 -39.82
CA ARG A 103 12.66 -2.94 -38.54
C ARG A 103 12.61 -1.54 -37.93
N LYS A 104 13.76 -0.86 -37.80
CA LYS A 104 13.81 0.51 -37.26
C LYS A 104 13.06 1.53 -38.13
N VAL A 105 13.01 1.32 -39.45
CA VAL A 105 12.18 2.15 -40.36
C VAL A 105 10.69 1.86 -40.16
N CYS A 106 10.30 0.60 -39.94
CA CYS A 106 8.93 0.24 -39.55
C CYS A 106 8.54 0.89 -38.22
N ASP A 107 9.45 0.99 -37.24
CA ASP A 107 9.17 1.71 -35.99
C ASP A 107 8.93 3.20 -36.23
N ALA A 108 9.79 3.86 -37.00
CA ALA A 108 9.61 5.27 -37.36
C ALA A 108 8.31 5.50 -38.16
N PHE A 109 7.94 4.56 -39.04
CA PHE A 109 6.67 4.58 -39.74
C PHE A 109 5.49 4.44 -38.78
N SER A 110 5.56 3.51 -37.83
CA SER A 110 4.51 3.23 -36.85
C SER A 110 4.28 4.43 -35.92
N GLU A 111 5.37 5.06 -35.46
CA GLU A 111 5.30 6.28 -34.66
C GLU A 111 4.65 7.44 -35.42
N LEU A 112 5.00 7.63 -36.70
CA LEU A 112 4.37 8.64 -37.52
C LEU A 112 2.87 8.35 -37.73
N VAL A 113 2.51 7.09 -37.96
CA VAL A 113 1.12 6.66 -38.10
C VAL A 113 0.32 6.97 -36.84
N ARG A 114 0.85 6.62 -35.66
CA ARG A 114 0.19 6.84 -34.36
C ARG A 114 -0.16 8.31 -34.16
N ASN A 115 0.81 9.19 -34.41
CA ASN A 115 0.65 10.64 -34.33
C ASN A 115 -0.30 11.24 -35.38
N MET A 116 -0.72 10.45 -36.38
CA MET A 116 -1.67 10.85 -37.43
C MET A 116 -3.10 10.34 -37.15
N ILE A 117 -3.36 9.79 -35.97
CA ILE A 117 -4.71 9.50 -35.46
C ILE A 117 -5.11 10.70 -34.59
N ASP A 118 -6.25 11.34 -34.89
CA ASP A 118 -6.73 12.49 -34.12
C ASP A 118 -7.52 12.10 -32.87
N ASP A 119 -7.88 13.07 -32.03
CA ASP A 119 -8.64 12.88 -30.78
C ASP A 119 -10.01 12.20 -30.99
N ASP A 120 -10.57 12.29 -32.21
CA ASP A 120 -11.82 11.63 -32.62
C ASP A 120 -11.57 10.22 -33.20
N ASN A 121 -10.35 9.69 -33.07
CA ASN A 121 -9.87 8.42 -33.62
C ASN A 121 -9.96 8.32 -35.16
N ASN A 122 -9.85 9.42 -35.89
CA ASN A 122 -9.80 9.40 -37.36
C ASN A 122 -8.35 9.28 -37.85
N MET A 123 -8.11 8.34 -38.76
CA MET A 123 -6.81 8.17 -39.41
C MET A 123 -6.57 9.21 -40.51
N GLN A 124 -5.62 10.12 -40.31
CA GLN A 124 -5.30 11.23 -41.22
C GLN A 124 -4.32 10.83 -42.35
N TRP A 125 -3.85 9.58 -42.37
CA TRP A 125 -2.96 9.05 -43.42
C TRP A 125 -3.46 7.70 -44.00
N PRO A 126 -4.55 7.70 -44.79
CA PRO A 126 -5.19 6.48 -45.29
C PRO A 126 -4.29 5.63 -46.21
N GLU A 127 -3.28 6.23 -46.87
CA GLU A 127 -2.31 5.50 -47.68
C GLU A 127 -1.45 4.54 -46.83
N ALA A 128 -1.24 4.82 -45.53
CA ALA A 128 -0.54 3.91 -44.63
C ALA A 128 -1.30 2.60 -44.43
N LEU A 129 -2.63 2.67 -44.27
CA LEU A 129 -3.48 1.47 -44.17
C LEU A 129 -3.43 0.65 -45.45
N LYS A 130 -3.49 1.32 -46.61
CA LYS A 130 -3.36 0.65 -47.91
C LYS A 130 -2.00 -0.05 -48.04
N PHE A 131 -0.93 0.64 -47.66
CA PHE A 131 0.43 0.10 -47.67
C PHE A 131 0.58 -1.11 -46.75
N LEU A 132 0.01 -1.07 -45.53
CA LEU A 132 0.01 -2.20 -44.59
C LEU A 132 -0.59 -3.46 -45.24
N PHE A 133 -1.77 -3.34 -45.85
CA PHE A 133 -2.43 -4.47 -46.52
C PHE A 133 -1.69 -4.98 -47.76
N GLU A 134 -1.04 -4.08 -48.52
CA GLU A 134 -0.19 -4.43 -49.65
C GLU A 134 1.04 -5.24 -49.21
N CYS A 135 1.71 -4.81 -48.13
CA CYS A 135 2.83 -5.52 -47.54
C CYS A 135 2.42 -6.88 -46.98
N ALA A 136 1.31 -6.96 -46.24
CA ALA A 136 0.80 -8.21 -45.67
C ALA A 136 0.37 -9.24 -46.73
N SER A 137 -0.04 -8.77 -47.91
CA SER A 137 -0.44 -9.63 -49.04
C SER A 137 0.72 -9.95 -50.00
N SER A 138 1.92 -9.46 -49.73
CA SER A 138 3.09 -9.61 -50.62
C SER A 138 3.61 -11.04 -50.65
N GLU A 139 4.14 -11.49 -51.79
CA GLU A 139 4.88 -12.76 -51.87
C GLU A 139 6.25 -12.70 -51.17
N ASN A 140 6.76 -11.49 -50.87
CA ASN A 140 8.04 -11.30 -50.20
C ASN A 140 7.89 -11.50 -48.67
N PRO A 141 8.54 -12.52 -48.07
CA PRO A 141 8.50 -12.77 -46.63
C PRO A 141 8.86 -11.55 -45.77
N ALA A 142 9.86 -10.77 -46.21
CA ALA A 142 10.34 -9.60 -45.50
C ALA A 142 9.29 -8.48 -45.40
N LEU A 143 8.42 -8.33 -46.42
CA LEU A 143 7.37 -7.32 -46.42
C LEU A 143 6.17 -7.76 -45.57
N LYS A 144 5.86 -9.06 -45.56
CA LYS A 144 4.87 -9.62 -44.64
C LYS A 144 5.30 -9.42 -43.19
N GLU A 145 6.54 -9.75 -42.86
CA GLU A 145 7.14 -9.51 -41.54
C GLU A 145 7.04 -8.02 -41.16
N SER A 146 7.42 -7.10 -42.06
CA SER A 146 7.28 -5.65 -41.83
C SER A 146 5.84 -5.20 -41.56
N ALA A 147 4.85 -5.76 -42.26
CA ALA A 147 3.45 -5.42 -42.01
C ALA A 147 2.98 -5.88 -40.62
N LEU A 148 3.36 -7.09 -40.21
CA LEU A 148 3.05 -7.62 -38.88
C LEU A 148 3.74 -6.82 -37.79
N HIS A 149 5.00 -6.45 -38.00
CA HIS A 149 5.74 -5.61 -37.07
C HIS A 149 5.11 -4.23 -36.89
N ILE A 150 4.70 -3.57 -37.98
CA ILE A 150 3.96 -2.31 -37.90
C ILE A 150 2.66 -2.48 -37.11
N LEU A 151 1.91 -3.55 -37.37
CA LEU A 151 0.67 -3.80 -36.63
C LEU A 151 0.91 -4.11 -35.15
N SER A 152 2.02 -4.77 -34.81
CA SER A 152 2.43 -4.99 -33.41
C SER A 152 2.81 -3.69 -32.71
N SER A 153 3.40 -2.73 -33.43
CA SER A 153 3.83 -1.44 -32.88
C SER A 153 2.68 -0.41 -32.80
N VAL A 154 1.72 -0.46 -33.72
CA VAL A 154 0.53 0.41 -33.73
C VAL A 154 -0.75 -0.40 -34.03
N PRO A 155 -1.24 -1.19 -33.06
CA PRO A 155 -2.43 -2.04 -33.24
C PRO A 155 -3.69 -1.23 -33.59
N GLY A 156 -3.80 0.00 -33.09
CA GLY A 156 -4.89 0.95 -33.35
C GLY A 156 -4.87 1.66 -34.72
N ILE A 157 -4.00 1.27 -35.67
CA ILE A 157 -3.80 1.95 -36.97
C ILE A 157 -5.10 2.20 -37.77
N PHE A 158 -6.15 1.42 -37.52
CA PHE A 158 -7.43 1.51 -38.23
C PHE A 158 -8.33 2.64 -37.74
N GLY A 159 -8.06 3.21 -36.54
CA GLY A 159 -8.92 4.20 -35.90
C GLY A 159 -10.39 3.77 -35.87
N ASN A 160 -11.30 4.69 -36.16
CA ASN A 160 -12.74 4.43 -36.22
C ASN A 160 -13.18 3.50 -37.38
N GLN A 161 -12.28 3.11 -38.28
CA GLN A 161 -12.56 2.18 -39.38
C GLN A 161 -12.31 0.72 -39.00
N GLN A 162 -11.81 0.41 -37.79
CA GLN A 162 -11.50 -0.95 -37.34
C GLN A 162 -12.60 -1.96 -37.64
N ASN A 163 -13.84 -1.62 -37.28
CA ASN A 163 -15.02 -2.49 -37.50
C ASN A 163 -15.28 -2.82 -38.98
N GLN A 164 -14.83 -1.98 -39.92
CA GLN A 164 -14.98 -2.22 -41.36
C GLN A 164 -13.98 -3.26 -41.87
N TYR A 165 -12.79 -3.32 -41.27
CA TYR A 165 -11.68 -4.18 -41.69
C TYR A 165 -11.51 -5.43 -40.82
N ILE A 166 -12.34 -5.61 -39.79
CA ILE A 166 -12.15 -6.64 -38.75
C ILE A 166 -11.97 -8.06 -39.32
N GLU A 167 -12.78 -8.44 -40.32
CA GLU A 167 -12.67 -9.74 -41.01
C GLU A 167 -11.37 -9.87 -41.80
N VAL A 168 -10.91 -8.78 -42.43
CA VAL A 168 -9.67 -8.75 -43.22
C VAL A 168 -8.46 -8.87 -42.31
N ILE A 169 -8.47 -8.15 -41.18
CA ILE A 169 -7.42 -8.21 -40.16
C ILE A 169 -7.29 -9.64 -39.63
N LYS A 170 -8.42 -10.25 -39.24
CA LYS A 170 -8.46 -11.62 -38.74
C LYS A 170 -7.91 -12.62 -39.76
N GLN A 171 -8.33 -12.53 -41.03
CA GLN A 171 -7.85 -13.41 -42.10
C GLN A 171 -6.35 -13.24 -42.34
N MET A 172 -5.85 -12.00 -42.34
CA MET A 172 -4.44 -11.67 -42.50
C MET A 172 -3.58 -12.28 -41.38
N LEU A 173 -3.95 -12.04 -40.12
CA LEU A 173 -3.24 -12.57 -38.96
C LEU A 173 -3.30 -14.11 -38.93
N GLY A 174 -4.47 -14.69 -39.20
CA GLY A 174 -4.62 -16.16 -39.26
C GLY A 174 -3.76 -16.80 -40.35
N ALA A 175 -3.66 -16.18 -41.53
CA ALA A 175 -2.81 -16.68 -42.61
C ALA A 175 -1.32 -16.61 -42.24
N ALA A 176 -0.87 -15.52 -41.62
CA ALA A 176 0.49 -15.36 -41.15
C ALA A 176 0.85 -16.36 -40.04
N LEU A 177 -0.06 -16.58 -39.09
CA LEU A 177 0.07 -17.60 -38.03
C LEU A 177 0.11 -19.03 -38.55
N MET A 178 -0.33 -19.30 -39.79
CA MET A 178 -0.23 -20.63 -40.43
C MET A 178 1.02 -20.79 -41.29
N ASP A 179 1.79 -19.72 -41.54
CA ASP A 179 2.95 -19.75 -42.42
C ASP A 179 4.15 -20.42 -41.72
N ARG A 180 4.23 -21.75 -41.83
CA ARG A 180 5.34 -22.56 -41.31
C ARG A 180 6.60 -22.53 -42.20
N SER A 181 6.55 -21.85 -43.35
CA SER A 181 7.71 -21.79 -44.26
C SER A 181 8.77 -20.79 -43.79
N HIS A 182 8.36 -19.79 -42.99
CA HIS A 182 9.23 -18.75 -42.44
C HIS A 182 8.86 -18.51 -40.97
N PRO A 183 9.58 -19.11 -40.00
CA PRO A 183 9.28 -18.99 -38.57
C PRO A 183 9.13 -17.55 -38.07
N ALA A 184 9.99 -16.64 -38.55
CA ALA A 184 9.93 -15.21 -38.21
C ALA A 184 8.58 -14.55 -38.51
N ILE A 185 7.89 -14.93 -39.60
CA ILE A 185 6.55 -14.40 -39.91
C ILE A 185 5.53 -14.88 -38.87
N CYS A 186 5.59 -16.16 -38.51
CA CYS A 186 4.70 -16.73 -37.51
C CYS A 186 4.94 -16.07 -36.14
N PHE A 187 6.20 -15.83 -35.77
CA PHE A 187 6.56 -15.20 -34.49
C PHE A 187 6.12 -13.74 -34.43
N GLU A 188 6.33 -12.98 -35.50
CA GLU A 188 5.84 -11.60 -35.55
C GLU A 188 4.30 -11.53 -35.59
N ALA A 189 3.64 -12.52 -36.20
CA ALA A 189 2.18 -12.62 -36.16
C ALA A 189 1.63 -12.88 -34.74
N VAL A 190 2.34 -13.66 -33.91
CA VAL A 190 1.99 -13.85 -32.50
C VAL A 190 2.01 -12.50 -31.75
N LYS A 191 3.07 -11.72 -31.95
CA LYS A 191 3.21 -10.38 -31.35
C LYS A 191 2.11 -9.43 -31.82
N ALA A 192 1.86 -9.38 -33.12
CA ALA A 192 0.82 -8.53 -33.71
C ALA A 192 -0.60 -8.89 -33.21
N VAL A 193 -0.91 -10.19 -33.11
CA VAL A 193 -2.21 -10.64 -32.55
C VAL A 193 -2.33 -10.24 -31.10
N THR A 194 -1.27 -10.42 -30.32
CA THR A 194 -1.24 -10.07 -28.89
C THR A 194 -1.47 -8.58 -28.69
N ALA A 195 -0.66 -7.73 -29.33
CA ALA A 195 -0.79 -6.28 -29.26
C ALA A 195 -2.18 -5.80 -29.72
N PHE A 196 -2.75 -6.41 -30.77
CA PHE A 196 -4.09 -6.07 -31.24
C PHE A 196 -5.19 -6.42 -30.24
N LEU A 197 -5.09 -7.58 -29.57
CA LEU A 197 -6.07 -7.98 -28.56
C LEU A 197 -5.96 -7.14 -27.29
N VAL A 198 -4.74 -6.87 -26.82
CA VAL A 198 -4.48 -6.03 -25.63
C VAL A 198 -4.99 -4.60 -25.85
N ASN A 199 -4.77 -4.03 -27.04
CA ASN A 199 -5.32 -2.71 -27.40
C ASN A 199 -6.87 -2.67 -27.42
N ASN A 200 -7.52 -3.83 -27.46
CA ASN A 200 -8.98 -3.96 -27.53
C ASN A 200 -9.54 -4.76 -26.33
N ASP A 201 -8.87 -4.69 -25.17
CA ASP A 201 -9.20 -5.37 -23.91
C ASP A 201 -10.67 -5.23 -23.47
N LYS A 202 -11.27 -4.06 -23.70
CA LYS A 202 -12.66 -3.74 -23.33
C LYS A 202 -13.70 -4.22 -24.35
N GLU A 203 -13.30 -4.62 -25.55
CA GLU A 203 -14.21 -5.03 -26.62
C GLU A 203 -14.48 -6.55 -26.60
N LEU A 204 -15.28 -7.02 -25.64
CA LEU A 204 -15.60 -8.46 -25.49
C LEU A 204 -16.13 -9.12 -26.77
N GLY A 205 -16.86 -8.38 -27.60
CA GLY A 205 -17.34 -8.88 -28.90
C GLY A 205 -16.21 -9.19 -29.88
N LEU A 206 -15.19 -8.32 -29.93
CA LEU A 206 -13.99 -8.48 -30.74
C LEU A 206 -13.13 -9.64 -30.21
N LEU A 207 -12.87 -9.68 -28.90
CA LEU A 207 -12.09 -10.77 -28.30
C LEU A 207 -12.70 -12.15 -28.61
N ASN A 208 -14.03 -12.26 -28.50
CA ASN A 208 -14.74 -13.49 -28.88
C ASN A 208 -14.65 -13.81 -30.37
N HIS A 209 -14.64 -12.79 -31.23
CA HIS A 209 -14.52 -12.96 -32.68
C HIS A 209 -13.15 -13.49 -33.10
N PHE A 210 -12.07 -13.21 -32.36
CA PHE A 210 -10.70 -13.64 -32.67
C PHE A 210 -10.30 -14.98 -32.04
N ARG A 211 -11.18 -15.57 -31.22
CA ARG A 211 -10.91 -16.75 -30.38
C ARG A 211 -10.38 -17.97 -31.14
N ASP A 212 -10.74 -18.13 -32.40
CA ASP A 212 -10.28 -19.21 -33.29
C ASP A 212 -8.81 -19.06 -33.75
N LEU A 213 -8.17 -17.91 -33.51
CA LEU A 213 -6.73 -17.74 -33.73
C LEU A 213 -5.88 -18.25 -32.56
N LEU A 214 -6.45 -18.36 -31.35
CA LEU A 214 -5.72 -18.73 -30.14
C LEU A 214 -4.93 -20.05 -30.26
N PRO A 215 -5.46 -21.16 -30.82
CA PRO A 215 -4.67 -22.38 -31.02
C PRO A 215 -3.39 -22.16 -31.85
N LEU A 216 -3.46 -21.28 -32.84
CA LEU A 216 -2.33 -20.99 -33.72
C LEU A 216 -1.29 -20.12 -33.00
N VAL A 217 -1.75 -19.19 -32.14
CA VAL A 217 -0.88 -18.41 -31.26
C VAL A 217 -0.10 -19.34 -30.32
N ILE A 218 -0.79 -20.24 -29.61
CA ILE A 218 -0.17 -21.22 -28.71
C ILE A 218 0.84 -22.10 -29.46
N GLN A 219 0.49 -22.53 -30.68
CA GLN A 219 1.42 -23.30 -31.50
C GLN A 219 2.66 -22.49 -31.91
N GLY A 220 2.51 -21.20 -32.24
CA GLY A 220 3.64 -20.34 -32.56
C GLY A 220 4.61 -20.16 -31.38
N VAL A 221 4.07 -20.03 -30.17
CA VAL A 221 4.87 -20.00 -28.93
C VAL A 221 5.59 -21.34 -28.71
N ALA A 222 4.89 -22.47 -28.88
CA ALA A 222 5.48 -23.80 -28.76
C ALA A 222 6.60 -24.07 -29.79
N ASP A 223 6.42 -23.58 -31.02
CA ASP A 223 7.41 -23.66 -32.09
C ASP A 223 8.68 -22.86 -31.68
N SER A 224 8.53 -21.64 -31.13
CA SER A 224 9.65 -20.83 -30.65
C SER A 224 10.40 -21.45 -29.46
N ILE A 225 9.68 -22.01 -28.49
CA ILE A 225 10.28 -22.73 -27.36
C ILE A 225 11.12 -23.92 -27.86
N THR A 226 10.62 -24.64 -28.87
CA THR A 226 11.31 -25.81 -29.42
C THR A 226 12.59 -25.41 -30.16
N THR A 227 12.57 -24.29 -30.89
CA THR A 227 13.74 -23.79 -31.61
C THR A 227 14.68 -22.95 -30.75
N GLN A 228 14.23 -22.48 -29.58
CA GLN A 228 14.92 -21.53 -28.70
C GLN A 228 15.36 -20.26 -29.44
N GLU A 229 14.50 -19.75 -30.32
CA GLU A 229 14.82 -18.61 -31.19
C GLU A 229 14.36 -17.25 -30.62
N ASP A 230 13.18 -17.17 -30.00
CA ASP A 230 12.60 -15.90 -29.51
C ASP A 230 11.71 -16.09 -28.27
N ASP A 231 12.25 -15.77 -27.09
CA ASP A 231 11.61 -15.88 -25.78
C ASP A 231 10.52 -14.81 -25.55
N SER A 232 10.52 -13.72 -26.33
CA SER A 232 9.49 -12.67 -26.24
C SER A 232 8.09 -13.18 -26.55
N LEU A 233 7.96 -14.35 -27.19
CA LEU A 233 6.67 -15.00 -27.42
C LEU A 233 6.03 -15.54 -26.14
N LEU A 234 6.82 -15.91 -25.12
CA LEU A 234 6.28 -16.18 -23.79
C LEU A 234 5.80 -14.89 -23.11
N LYS A 235 6.52 -13.77 -23.31
CA LYS A 235 6.08 -12.44 -22.84
C LYS A 235 4.73 -12.05 -23.44
N CYS A 236 4.45 -12.39 -24.70
CA CYS A 236 3.12 -12.22 -25.28
C CYS A 236 2.03 -13.02 -24.54
N LEU A 237 2.32 -14.23 -24.06
CA LEU A 237 1.35 -14.97 -23.23
C LEU A 237 1.16 -14.33 -21.86
N ILE A 238 2.21 -13.75 -21.28
CA ILE A 238 2.12 -12.97 -20.04
C ILE A 238 1.20 -11.76 -20.27
N GLU A 239 1.43 -10.96 -21.32
CA GLU A 239 0.60 -9.80 -21.67
C GLU A 239 -0.88 -10.18 -21.89
N LEU A 240 -1.15 -11.30 -22.58
CA LEU A 240 -2.52 -11.80 -22.76
C LEU A 240 -3.15 -12.26 -21.43
N SER A 241 -2.35 -12.85 -20.54
CA SER A 241 -2.78 -13.29 -19.21
C SER A 241 -3.09 -12.10 -18.31
N GLU A 242 -2.30 -11.04 -18.39
CA GLU A 242 -2.46 -9.83 -17.60
C GLU A 242 -3.68 -9.01 -18.05
N ASN A 243 -3.78 -8.72 -19.35
CA ASN A 243 -4.73 -7.73 -19.87
C ASN A 243 -6.06 -8.35 -20.34
N VAL A 244 -6.04 -9.57 -20.88
CA VAL A 244 -7.23 -10.22 -21.48
C VAL A 244 -7.37 -11.70 -21.10
N PRO A 245 -7.26 -12.09 -19.81
CA PRO A 245 -7.19 -13.51 -19.41
C PRO A 245 -8.39 -14.34 -19.87
N LYS A 246 -9.59 -13.75 -19.94
CA LYS A 246 -10.81 -14.43 -20.40
C LYS A 246 -10.73 -14.89 -21.86
N TYR A 247 -9.88 -14.27 -22.69
CA TYR A 247 -9.62 -14.72 -24.06
C TYR A 247 -8.98 -16.12 -24.09
N LEU A 248 -8.10 -16.41 -23.13
CA LEU A 248 -7.40 -17.69 -23.02
C LEU A 248 -8.31 -18.85 -22.60
N ARG A 249 -9.52 -18.57 -22.08
CA ARG A 249 -10.42 -19.54 -21.45
C ARG A 249 -10.68 -20.82 -22.27
N SER A 250 -10.81 -20.75 -23.60
CA SER A 250 -11.04 -21.97 -24.43
C SER A 250 -9.87 -22.93 -24.51
N HIS A 251 -8.64 -22.43 -24.35
CA HIS A 251 -7.41 -23.19 -24.55
C HIS A 251 -6.47 -23.10 -23.35
N ILE A 252 -6.98 -22.68 -22.20
CA ILE A 252 -6.22 -22.51 -20.96
C ILE A 252 -5.51 -23.81 -20.55
N GLU A 253 -6.15 -24.97 -20.73
CA GLU A 253 -5.49 -26.26 -20.47
C GLU A 253 -4.24 -26.45 -21.34
N SER A 254 -4.30 -26.07 -22.62
CA SER A 254 -3.17 -26.18 -23.54
C SER A 254 -2.05 -25.20 -23.20
N VAL A 255 -2.40 -24.00 -22.72
CA VAL A 255 -1.41 -23.03 -22.21
C VAL A 255 -0.70 -23.60 -20.98
N PHE A 256 -1.45 -24.13 -20.02
CA PHE A 256 -0.88 -24.75 -18.81
C PHE A 256 -0.03 -25.98 -19.12
N GLU A 257 -0.46 -26.85 -20.04
CA GLU A 257 0.33 -28.01 -20.49
C GLU A 257 1.66 -27.58 -21.12
N LEU A 258 1.62 -26.56 -21.98
CA LEU A 258 2.82 -26.01 -22.60
C LEU A 258 3.77 -25.45 -21.55
N CYS A 259 3.30 -24.50 -20.74
CA CYS A 259 4.12 -23.80 -19.75
C CYS A 259 4.69 -24.75 -18.70
N LEU A 260 3.90 -25.66 -18.12
CA LEU A 260 4.41 -26.65 -17.18
C LEU A 260 5.45 -27.59 -17.81
N GLY A 261 5.28 -27.93 -19.09
CA GLY A 261 6.26 -28.70 -19.83
C GLY A 261 7.60 -27.99 -19.97
N VAL A 262 7.59 -26.66 -20.15
CA VAL A 262 8.79 -25.82 -20.19
C VAL A 262 9.47 -25.77 -18.82
N VAL A 263 8.72 -25.44 -17.76
CA VAL A 263 9.25 -25.34 -16.39
C VAL A 263 9.94 -26.65 -15.96
N ALA A 264 9.34 -27.79 -16.31
CA ALA A 264 9.86 -29.12 -15.99
C ALA A 264 11.10 -29.54 -16.79
N ASN A 265 11.45 -28.83 -17.87
CA ASN A 265 12.57 -29.19 -18.72
C ASN A 265 13.86 -28.51 -18.28
N ALA A 266 14.61 -29.18 -17.40
CA ALA A 266 15.92 -28.72 -16.91
C ALA A 266 17.03 -28.59 -17.98
N ASN A 267 16.75 -28.85 -19.27
CA ASN A 267 17.70 -28.60 -20.36
C ASN A 267 17.50 -27.23 -21.04
N LEU A 268 16.45 -26.49 -20.67
CA LEU A 268 16.23 -25.12 -21.13
C LEU A 268 16.93 -24.16 -20.18
N GLU A 269 17.37 -23.01 -20.71
CA GLU A 269 17.90 -21.91 -19.90
C GLU A 269 16.85 -21.38 -18.93
N ASP A 270 17.30 -20.85 -17.80
CA ASP A 270 16.44 -20.41 -16.70
C ASP A 270 15.42 -19.37 -17.14
N THR A 271 15.81 -18.43 -18.01
CA THR A 271 14.90 -17.42 -18.58
C THR A 271 13.65 -18.02 -19.21
N TRP A 272 13.76 -19.12 -19.97
CA TRP A 272 12.60 -19.77 -20.58
C TRP A 272 11.68 -20.42 -19.54
N ARG A 273 12.29 -21.05 -18.52
CA ARG A 273 11.56 -21.73 -17.44
C ARG A 273 10.84 -20.72 -16.55
N GLN A 274 11.52 -19.62 -16.22
CA GLN A 274 10.99 -18.51 -15.43
C GLN A 274 9.86 -17.79 -16.18
N LEU A 275 10.02 -17.44 -17.46
CA LEU A 275 8.95 -16.83 -18.26
C LEU A 275 7.72 -17.74 -18.40
N ALA A 276 7.92 -19.05 -18.55
CA ALA A 276 6.81 -20.00 -18.61
C ALA A 276 6.09 -20.14 -17.27
N LEU A 277 6.84 -20.09 -16.15
CA LEU A 277 6.26 -20.03 -14.81
C LEU A 277 5.47 -18.74 -14.61
N GLU A 278 6.02 -17.60 -15.04
CA GLU A 278 5.38 -16.28 -14.94
C GLU A 278 4.02 -16.27 -15.63
N VAL A 279 3.86 -16.86 -16.83
CA VAL A 279 2.53 -17.00 -17.47
C VAL A 279 1.50 -17.65 -16.53
N ILE A 280 1.89 -18.69 -15.78
CA ILE A 280 1.00 -19.39 -14.86
C ILE A 280 0.71 -18.54 -13.62
N VAL A 281 1.72 -17.85 -13.08
CA VAL A 281 1.58 -16.96 -11.92
C VAL A 281 0.68 -15.79 -12.27
N THR A 282 0.95 -15.06 -13.36
CA THR A 282 0.13 -13.95 -13.86
C THR A 282 -1.32 -14.39 -14.08
N MET A 283 -1.56 -15.54 -14.73
CA MET A 283 -2.92 -16.06 -14.89
C MET A 283 -3.62 -16.37 -13.57
N SER A 284 -2.86 -16.78 -12.56
CA SER A 284 -3.39 -17.05 -11.23
C SER A 284 -3.80 -15.76 -10.52
N GLU A 285 -3.06 -14.66 -10.70
CA GLU A 285 -3.37 -13.35 -10.13
C GLU A 285 -4.53 -12.66 -10.85
N THR A 286 -4.57 -12.71 -12.18
CA THR A 286 -5.56 -11.97 -12.99
C THR A 286 -6.86 -12.74 -13.24
N ALA A 287 -6.81 -14.07 -13.25
CA ALA A 287 -7.98 -14.94 -13.39
C ALA A 287 -7.93 -16.17 -12.46
N PRO A 288 -7.81 -15.95 -11.13
CA PRO A 288 -7.63 -17.01 -10.14
C PRO A 288 -8.73 -18.08 -10.21
N ALA A 289 -9.98 -17.67 -10.40
CA ALA A 289 -11.11 -18.59 -10.49
C ALA A 289 -11.07 -19.49 -11.73
N MET A 290 -10.52 -19.01 -12.86
CA MET A 290 -10.30 -19.85 -14.04
C MET A 290 -9.21 -20.89 -13.77
N VAL A 291 -8.13 -20.49 -13.09
CA VAL A 291 -7.02 -21.39 -12.74
C VAL A 291 -7.45 -22.41 -11.69
N ARG A 292 -8.29 -22.07 -10.70
CA ARG A 292 -8.82 -23.04 -9.73
C ARG A 292 -9.61 -24.18 -10.38
N LYS A 293 -10.30 -23.92 -11.51
CA LYS A 293 -10.99 -24.96 -12.30
C LYS A 293 -10.01 -25.95 -12.93
N LEU A 294 -8.72 -25.58 -13.06
CA LEU A 294 -7.63 -26.41 -13.56
C LEU A 294 -6.96 -27.28 -12.48
N SER A 295 -7.74 -27.77 -11.51
CA SER A 295 -7.29 -28.58 -10.37
C SER A 295 -6.35 -29.75 -10.68
N LYS A 296 -6.38 -30.33 -11.88
CA LYS A 296 -5.45 -31.40 -12.30
C LYS A 296 -3.99 -30.94 -12.44
N PHE A 297 -3.77 -29.65 -12.71
CA PHE A 297 -2.42 -29.08 -12.91
C PHE A 297 -1.79 -28.55 -11.63
N ILE A 298 -2.59 -28.13 -10.65
CA ILE A 298 -2.10 -27.54 -9.39
C ILE A 298 -1.10 -28.43 -8.65
N PRO A 299 -1.32 -29.76 -8.49
CA PRO A 299 -0.33 -30.63 -7.84
C PRO A 299 1.01 -30.69 -8.59
N LEU A 300 0.95 -30.65 -9.93
CA LEU A 300 2.14 -30.71 -10.78
C LEU A 300 2.89 -29.38 -10.74
N LEU A 301 2.17 -28.26 -10.75
CA LEU A 301 2.72 -26.91 -10.61
C LEU A 301 3.50 -26.79 -9.30
N VAL A 302 2.89 -27.16 -8.17
CA VAL A 302 3.56 -27.12 -6.86
C VAL A 302 4.84 -27.98 -6.87
N GLN A 303 4.83 -29.14 -7.51
CA GLN A 303 6.03 -29.97 -7.63
C GLN A 303 7.13 -29.30 -8.46
N GLN A 304 6.79 -28.62 -9.57
CA GLN A 304 7.78 -27.93 -10.40
C GLN A 304 8.35 -26.69 -9.71
N VAL A 305 7.51 -25.91 -9.02
CA VAL A 305 7.95 -24.75 -8.23
C VAL A 305 8.90 -25.19 -7.11
N LEU A 306 8.55 -26.23 -6.36
CA LEU A 306 9.44 -26.78 -5.33
C LEU A 306 10.73 -27.37 -5.92
N ALA A 307 10.71 -27.90 -7.14
CA ALA A 307 11.92 -28.38 -7.80
C ALA A 307 12.87 -27.23 -8.20
N LEU A 308 12.34 -26.07 -8.60
CA LEU A 308 13.15 -24.86 -8.83
C LEU A 308 13.83 -24.40 -7.53
N MET A 309 13.13 -24.44 -6.40
CA MET A 309 13.66 -24.06 -5.08
C MET A 309 14.80 -24.96 -4.58
N VAL A 310 14.95 -26.18 -5.13
CA VAL A 310 16.01 -27.13 -4.77
C VAL A 310 17.31 -26.87 -5.55
N ASP A 311 17.26 -26.06 -6.62
CA ASP A 311 18.36 -25.80 -7.56
C ASP A 311 19.43 -24.83 -7.00
N LEU A 312 20.03 -25.20 -5.87
CA LEU A 312 20.96 -24.37 -5.10
C LEU A 312 22.41 -24.82 -5.28
N GLU A 313 23.34 -23.91 -5.52
CA GLU A 313 24.76 -24.23 -5.50
C GLU A 313 25.31 -24.38 -4.07
N ASP A 314 26.15 -25.39 -3.84
CA ASP A 314 26.81 -25.63 -2.55
C ASP A 314 28.16 -24.90 -2.51
N ASP A 315 28.14 -23.63 -2.12
CA ASP A 315 29.33 -22.84 -1.83
C ASP A 315 29.81 -23.06 -0.37
N PRO A 316 31.00 -23.65 -0.16
CA PRO A 316 31.56 -23.89 1.17
C PRO A 316 31.87 -22.61 1.97
N GLU A 317 32.12 -21.49 1.30
CA GLU A 317 32.46 -20.22 1.97
C GLU A 317 31.23 -19.35 2.27
N TRP A 318 30.05 -19.73 1.76
CA TRP A 318 28.78 -19.03 1.97
C TRP A 318 28.55 -18.65 3.44
N SER A 319 28.77 -19.58 4.37
CA SER A 319 28.44 -19.37 5.79
C SER A 319 29.32 -18.34 6.51
N ILE A 320 30.51 -18.04 5.98
CA ILE A 320 31.53 -17.18 6.59
C ILE A 320 31.70 -15.83 5.86
N GLN A 321 30.99 -15.62 4.75
CA GLN A 321 30.93 -14.34 4.06
C GLN A 321 30.36 -13.27 5.01
N ASP A 322 30.98 -12.09 4.99
CA ASP A 322 30.60 -10.92 5.80
C ASP A 322 29.86 -9.84 4.98
N ILE A 323 29.61 -10.14 3.70
CA ILE A 323 28.86 -9.31 2.75
C ILE A 323 27.69 -10.18 2.28
N ASP A 324 26.49 -9.61 2.21
CA ASP A 324 25.39 -10.23 1.49
C ASP A 324 25.65 -10.00 0.00
N ASP A 325 25.96 -11.07 -0.74
CA ASP A 325 26.05 -11.02 -2.20
C ASP A 325 24.62 -10.89 -2.75
N ASP A 326 24.23 -9.66 -3.12
CA ASP A 326 22.98 -9.34 -3.82
C ASP A 326 23.00 -9.79 -5.31
N GLU A 327 24.05 -10.49 -5.77
CA GLU A 327 24.27 -10.86 -7.18
C GLU A 327 23.40 -12.03 -7.70
N ASP A 328 22.54 -12.64 -6.86
CA ASP A 328 21.86 -13.92 -7.19
C ASP A 328 20.32 -13.80 -7.40
N THR A 329 19.80 -12.57 -7.57
CA THR A 329 18.35 -12.26 -7.66
C THR A 329 17.61 -12.98 -8.79
N ASP A 330 18.32 -13.40 -9.84
CA ASP A 330 17.74 -13.99 -11.05
C ASP A 330 17.78 -15.54 -11.06
N SER A 331 18.15 -16.16 -9.94
CA SER A 331 18.29 -17.61 -9.83
C SER A 331 16.94 -18.35 -9.74
N ASN A 332 16.90 -19.60 -10.24
CA ASN A 332 15.71 -20.46 -10.14
C ASN A 332 15.14 -20.59 -8.73
N PRO A 333 15.94 -20.73 -7.65
CA PRO A 333 15.39 -20.85 -6.31
C PRO A 333 14.59 -19.63 -5.87
N ILE A 334 15.07 -18.42 -6.16
CA ILE A 334 14.39 -17.16 -5.82
C ILE A 334 13.13 -17.00 -6.65
N ALA A 335 13.20 -17.25 -7.96
CA ALA A 335 12.02 -17.22 -8.83
C ALA A 335 10.96 -18.25 -8.39
N GLY A 336 11.39 -19.45 -7.97
CA GLY A 336 10.50 -20.49 -7.44
C GLY A 336 9.84 -20.10 -6.12
N GLU A 337 10.60 -19.51 -5.20
CA GLU A 337 10.07 -19.00 -3.92
C GLU A 337 9.03 -17.90 -4.14
N ALA A 338 9.38 -16.87 -4.91
CA ALA A 338 8.50 -15.76 -5.23
C ALA A 338 7.23 -16.23 -5.96
N ALA A 339 7.35 -17.17 -6.89
CA ALA A 339 6.20 -17.76 -7.56
C ALA A 339 5.30 -18.56 -6.60
N LEU A 340 5.87 -19.28 -5.63
CA LEU A 340 5.08 -20.04 -4.66
C LEU A 340 4.21 -19.13 -3.80
N ASP A 341 4.78 -18.03 -3.33
CA ASP A 341 4.09 -16.99 -2.55
C ASP A 341 2.96 -16.36 -3.37
N ARG A 342 3.28 -15.79 -4.54
CA ARG A 342 2.29 -15.20 -5.45
C ARG A 342 1.16 -16.17 -5.82
N LEU A 343 1.48 -17.44 -6.07
CA LEU A 343 0.46 -18.48 -6.32
C LEU A 343 -0.40 -18.78 -5.09
N ALA A 344 0.19 -18.81 -3.89
CA ALA A 344 -0.53 -19.00 -2.65
C ALA A 344 -1.49 -17.85 -2.38
N CYS A 345 -1.04 -16.61 -2.54
CA CYS A 345 -1.85 -15.39 -2.38
C CYS A 345 -2.99 -15.35 -3.40
N ALA A 346 -2.70 -15.65 -4.67
CA ALA A 346 -3.70 -15.57 -5.73
C ALA A 346 -4.76 -16.69 -5.69
N LEU A 347 -4.35 -17.95 -5.46
CA LEU A 347 -5.25 -19.11 -5.51
C LEU A 347 -5.84 -19.49 -4.15
N GLY A 348 -5.29 -18.94 -3.07
CA GLY A 348 -5.70 -19.11 -1.68
C GLY A 348 -5.29 -20.45 -1.06
N GLY A 349 -5.13 -20.44 0.26
CA GLY A 349 -4.73 -21.62 1.04
C GLY A 349 -5.64 -22.84 0.92
N LYS A 350 -6.94 -22.67 0.61
CA LYS A 350 -7.86 -23.80 0.37
C LYS A 350 -7.43 -24.65 -0.83
N THR A 351 -6.86 -24.02 -1.85
CA THR A 351 -6.42 -24.66 -3.10
C THR A 351 -4.99 -25.14 -2.99
N MET A 352 -4.08 -24.28 -2.53
CA MET A 352 -2.63 -24.50 -2.62
C MET A 352 -2.07 -25.35 -1.48
N LEU A 353 -2.47 -25.06 -0.24
CA LEU A 353 -1.88 -25.63 0.97
C LEU A 353 -1.89 -27.17 1.02
N PRO A 354 -2.96 -27.89 0.63
CA PRO A 354 -2.97 -29.36 0.66
C PRO A 354 -1.87 -29.99 -0.20
N HIS A 355 -1.58 -29.37 -1.34
CA HIS A 355 -0.55 -29.83 -2.26
C HIS A 355 0.85 -29.49 -1.75
N ILE A 356 1.03 -28.30 -1.18
CA ILE A 356 2.28 -27.85 -0.58
C ILE A 356 2.68 -28.77 0.59
N ILE A 357 1.79 -28.97 1.56
CA ILE A 357 2.04 -29.82 2.75
C ILE A 357 2.39 -31.26 2.35
N SER A 358 1.73 -31.81 1.32
CA SER A 358 1.96 -33.19 0.88
C SER A 358 3.40 -33.45 0.41
N ASN A 359 4.09 -32.40 -0.07
CA ASN A 359 5.49 -32.46 -0.51
C ASN A 359 6.46 -32.07 0.61
N ILE A 360 6.16 -31.01 1.38
CA ILE A 360 7.05 -30.49 2.44
C ILE A 360 7.48 -31.57 3.44
N SER A 361 6.55 -32.43 3.88
CA SER A 361 6.89 -33.48 4.85
C SER A 361 8.00 -34.41 4.36
N GLN A 362 8.03 -34.72 3.05
CA GLN A 362 9.08 -35.56 2.45
C GLN A 362 10.38 -34.77 2.25
N MET A 363 10.28 -33.51 1.84
CA MET A 363 11.42 -32.62 1.66
C MET A 363 12.20 -32.39 2.96
N LEU A 364 11.50 -32.10 4.06
CA LEU A 364 12.10 -31.90 5.38
C LEU A 364 12.78 -33.17 5.94
N GLN A 365 12.34 -34.36 5.55
CA GLN A 365 12.94 -35.64 5.95
C GLN A 365 14.05 -36.12 5.01
N HIS A 366 14.33 -35.37 3.93
CA HIS A 366 15.27 -35.79 2.91
C HIS A 366 16.73 -35.68 3.41
N ALA A 367 17.58 -36.61 2.94
CA ALA A 367 18.99 -36.65 3.35
C ALA A 367 19.80 -35.47 2.79
N ASP A 368 19.43 -35.02 1.58
CA ASP A 368 20.02 -33.85 0.93
C ASP A 368 19.54 -32.56 1.61
N TRP A 369 20.48 -31.67 1.88
CA TRP A 369 20.22 -30.41 2.57
C TRP A 369 19.42 -29.43 1.69
N GLN A 370 19.57 -29.48 0.36
CA GLN A 370 18.86 -28.58 -0.57
C GLN A 370 17.34 -28.78 -0.46
N TYR A 371 16.89 -30.03 -0.34
CA TYR A 371 15.48 -30.36 -0.13
C TYR A 371 14.97 -29.87 1.22
N ARG A 372 15.75 -30.02 2.30
CA ARG A 372 15.36 -29.52 3.62
C ARG A 372 15.27 -28.00 3.65
N TYR A 373 16.23 -27.33 3.01
CA TYR A 373 16.24 -25.88 2.81
C TYR A 373 14.99 -25.43 2.05
N ALA A 374 14.76 -25.97 0.85
CA ALA A 374 13.61 -25.61 0.02
C ALA A 374 12.27 -25.88 0.72
N GLY A 375 12.19 -26.97 1.48
CA GLY A 375 11.00 -27.29 2.29
C GLY A 375 10.72 -26.25 3.38
N LEU A 376 11.74 -25.62 3.97
CA LEU A 376 11.58 -24.56 4.96
C LEU A 376 11.23 -23.23 4.30
N MET A 377 11.90 -22.87 3.20
CA MET A 377 11.57 -21.66 2.44
C MET A 377 10.15 -21.72 1.87
N ALA A 378 9.68 -22.91 1.47
CA ALA A 378 8.30 -23.10 1.03
C ALA A 378 7.27 -22.90 2.16
N VAL A 379 7.63 -23.21 3.42
CA VAL A 379 6.78 -22.89 4.58
C VAL A 379 6.71 -21.37 4.79
N SER A 380 7.82 -20.66 4.61
CA SER A 380 7.85 -19.19 4.66
C SER A 380 6.97 -18.59 3.57
N ALA A 381 7.23 -18.96 2.31
CA ALA A 381 6.60 -18.36 1.15
C ALA A 381 5.08 -18.57 1.09
N CYS A 382 4.55 -19.70 1.57
CA CYS A 382 3.10 -19.90 1.53
C CYS A 382 2.35 -19.31 2.73
N GLY A 383 3.05 -18.71 3.70
CA GLY A 383 2.49 -18.26 4.98
C GLY A 383 1.37 -17.23 4.82
N GLU A 384 1.64 -16.16 4.07
CA GLU A 384 0.70 -15.08 3.76
C GLU A 384 -0.55 -15.60 3.04
N GLY A 385 -0.38 -16.15 1.83
CA GLY A 385 -1.51 -16.63 1.01
C GLY A 385 -2.29 -17.83 1.58
N CYS A 386 -1.71 -18.56 2.53
CA CYS A 386 -2.36 -19.68 3.21
C CYS A 386 -2.73 -19.42 4.68
N HIS A 387 -2.62 -18.15 5.14
CA HIS A 387 -2.72 -17.77 6.55
C HIS A 387 -3.91 -18.44 7.27
N THR A 388 -5.15 -18.22 6.82
CA THR A 388 -6.37 -18.73 7.47
C THR A 388 -6.38 -20.25 7.69
N HIS A 389 -5.81 -21.02 6.77
CA HIS A 389 -5.78 -22.48 6.84
C HIS A 389 -4.55 -22.99 7.62
N MET A 390 -3.41 -22.32 7.47
CA MET A 390 -2.20 -22.63 8.24
C MET A 390 -2.37 -22.33 9.72
N GLU A 391 -3.12 -21.27 10.09
CA GLU A 391 -3.34 -20.89 11.49
C GLU A 391 -3.97 -22.04 12.30
N GLN A 392 -4.88 -22.80 11.69
CA GLN A 392 -5.56 -23.95 12.30
C GLN A 392 -4.60 -25.10 12.65
N MET A 393 -3.48 -25.20 11.93
CA MET A 393 -2.46 -26.24 12.12
C MET A 393 -1.09 -25.68 12.53
N LEU A 394 -1.03 -24.41 12.91
CA LEU A 394 0.20 -23.68 13.19
C LEU A 394 1.06 -24.37 14.26
N ASN A 395 0.44 -25.01 15.27
CA ASN A 395 1.19 -25.81 16.25
C ASN A 395 2.02 -26.92 15.59
N ASN A 396 1.45 -27.64 14.62
CA ASN A 396 2.16 -28.71 13.92
C ASN A 396 3.26 -28.17 13.02
N ILE A 397 3.02 -27.01 12.39
CA ILE A 397 4.00 -26.35 11.51
C ILE A 397 5.21 -25.91 12.34
N VAL A 398 4.99 -25.17 13.43
CA VAL A 398 6.06 -24.72 14.34
C VAL A 398 6.82 -25.94 14.91
N ASP A 399 6.11 -26.98 15.35
CA ASP A 399 6.75 -28.21 15.86
C ASP A 399 7.58 -28.96 14.79
N ALA A 400 7.22 -28.82 13.51
CA ALA A 400 7.97 -29.40 12.40
C ALA A 400 9.21 -28.58 12.00
N VAL A 401 9.14 -27.24 12.11
CA VAL A 401 10.25 -26.33 11.75
C VAL A 401 11.34 -26.29 12.83
N LEU A 402 10.95 -26.24 14.11
CA LEU A 402 11.87 -26.05 15.24
C LEU A 402 13.10 -26.99 15.27
N PRO A 403 13.01 -28.29 14.93
CA PRO A 403 14.18 -29.18 14.91
C PRO A 403 15.28 -28.75 13.94
N PHE A 404 14.96 -27.99 12.89
CA PHE A 404 15.92 -27.55 11.88
C PHE A 404 16.76 -26.35 12.31
N ALA A 405 16.42 -25.68 13.42
CA ALA A 405 17.26 -24.66 14.05
C ALA A 405 18.65 -25.20 14.46
N VAL A 406 18.78 -26.52 14.61
CA VAL A 406 20.02 -27.23 14.96
C VAL A 406 20.45 -28.24 13.88
N ASP A 407 19.98 -28.08 12.63
CA ASP A 407 20.38 -28.93 11.50
C ASP A 407 21.90 -28.90 11.30
N PRO A 408 22.54 -30.02 10.90
CA PRO A 408 23.98 -30.03 10.62
C PRO A 408 24.41 -29.05 9.52
N HIS A 409 23.53 -28.69 8.58
CA HIS A 409 23.87 -27.80 7.47
C HIS A 409 23.56 -26.33 7.81
N PRO A 410 24.51 -25.39 7.64
CA PRO A 410 24.31 -23.98 7.99
C PRO A 410 23.18 -23.33 7.18
N ARG A 411 23.06 -23.60 5.86
CA ARG A 411 21.94 -23.06 5.06
C ARG A 411 20.58 -23.54 5.54
N VAL A 412 20.46 -24.78 6.03
CA VAL A 412 19.18 -25.29 6.56
C VAL A 412 18.81 -24.60 7.87
N ARG A 413 19.81 -24.33 8.74
CA ARG A 413 19.59 -23.51 9.95
C ARG A 413 19.19 -22.08 9.62
N TYR A 414 19.78 -21.48 8.57
CA TYR A 414 19.35 -20.19 8.04
C TYR A 414 17.88 -20.24 7.59
N ALA A 415 17.50 -21.20 6.73
CA ALA A 415 16.10 -21.33 6.31
C ALA A 415 15.13 -21.60 7.48
N ALA A 416 15.58 -22.27 8.54
CA ALA A 416 14.79 -22.43 9.75
C ALA A 416 14.57 -21.11 10.50
N CYS A 417 15.58 -20.23 10.56
CA CYS A 417 15.39 -18.86 11.04
C CYS A 417 14.40 -18.10 10.15
N ASN A 418 14.53 -18.19 8.83
CA ASN A 418 13.64 -17.54 7.87
C ASN A 418 12.19 -17.94 8.13
N ALA A 419 11.92 -19.26 8.17
CA ALA A 419 10.60 -19.80 8.43
C ALA A 419 10.06 -19.38 9.80
N LEU A 420 10.86 -19.43 10.87
CA LEU A 420 10.39 -18.99 12.19
C LEU A 420 10.11 -17.48 12.24
N GLY A 421 10.94 -16.66 11.59
CA GLY A 421 10.75 -15.21 11.49
C GLY A 421 9.50 -14.86 10.70
N GLN A 422 9.35 -15.41 9.49
CA GLN A 422 8.18 -15.18 8.64
C GLN A 422 6.89 -15.64 9.30
N LEU A 423 6.88 -16.82 9.96
CA LEU A 423 5.72 -17.28 10.74
C LEU A 423 5.38 -16.35 11.92
N CYS A 424 6.32 -15.56 12.43
CA CYS A 424 6.05 -14.56 13.45
C CYS A 424 5.39 -13.31 12.87
N THR A 425 5.80 -12.89 11.66
CA THR A 425 5.18 -11.79 10.91
C THR A 425 3.76 -12.15 10.48
N ASP A 426 3.61 -13.22 9.68
CA ASP A 426 2.35 -13.56 9.02
C ASP A 426 1.24 -13.91 10.01
N PHE A 427 1.59 -14.56 11.13
CA PHE A 427 0.64 -15.03 12.14
C PHE A 427 0.71 -14.21 13.44
N GLY A 428 1.30 -13.01 13.39
CA GLY A 428 1.35 -12.06 14.48
C GLY A 428 -0.04 -11.54 14.88
N PRO A 429 -0.36 -11.32 16.18
CA PRO A 429 0.40 -11.67 17.38
C PRO A 429 0.12 -13.10 17.90
N ASN A 430 -0.67 -13.90 17.17
CA ASN A 430 -1.14 -15.21 17.65
C ASN A 430 -0.01 -16.25 17.74
N CYS A 431 0.96 -16.19 16.83
CA CYS A 431 2.16 -17.01 16.86
C CYS A 431 2.95 -16.78 18.16
N GLN A 432 3.18 -15.52 18.51
CA GLN A 432 3.88 -15.08 19.71
C GLN A 432 3.13 -15.58 20.93
N LYS A 433 1.83 -15.28 21.04
CA LYS A 433 0.97 -15.70 22.18
C LYS A 433 1.01 -17.20 22.45
N LYS A 434 1.12 -18.04 21.42
CA LYS A 434 1.05 -19.51 21.55
C LYS A 434 2.42 -20.18 21.67
N PHE A 435 3.44 -19.68 20.99
CA PHE A 435 4.69 -20.41 20.76
C PHE A 435 5.95 -19.71 21.28
N HIS A 436 5.80 -18.56 21.94
CA HIS A 436 6.92 -17.82 22.55
C HIS A 436 7.88 -18.70 23.37
N ASN A 437 7.36 -19.68 24.11
CA ASN A 437 8.13 -20.58 24.97
C ASN A 437 8.99 -21.61 24.20
N LYS A 438 8.75 -21.79 22.90
CA LYS A 438 9.53 -22.67 22.02
C LYS A 438 10.42 -21.87 21.06
N ILE A 439 9.86 -20.81 20.45
CA ILE A 439 10.55 -19.99 19.45
C ILE A 439 11.69 -19.20 20.07
N VAL A 440 11.45 -18.50 21.18
CA VAL A 440 12.49 -17.66 21.81
C VAL A 440 13.73 -18.48 22.20
N PRO A 441 13.62 -19.63 22.89
CA PRO A 441 14.81 -20.45 23.17
C PRO A 441 15.53 -20.96 21.92
N ALA A 442 14.80 -21.30 20.84
CA ALA A 442 15.41 -21.75 19.60
C ALA A 442 16.24 -20.64 18.94
N LEU A 443 15.66 -19.46 18.74
CA LEU A 443 16.35 -18.32 18.13
C LEU A 443 17.52 -17.82 19.00
N VAL A 444 17.32 -17.72 20.33
CA VAL A 444 18.40 -17.37 21.28
C VAL A 444 19.54 -18.41 21.25
N GLY A 445 19.22 -19.68 21.03
CA GLY A 445 20.23 -20.75 20.87
C GLY A 445 21.00 -20.65 19.55
N ILE A 446 20.36 -20.22 18.47
CA ILE A 446 21.04 -19.98 17.18
C ILE A 446 22.09 -18.87 17.30
N LEU A 447 21.86 -17.89 18.17
CA LEU A 447 22.84 -16.84 18.46
C LEU A 447 24.17 -17.36 19.06
N ASP A 448 24.24 -18.63 19.48
CA ASP A 448 25.48 -19.27 19.93
C ASP A 448 26.34 -19.84 18.78
N ASP A 449 25.86 -19.78 17.53
CA ASP A 449 26.58 -20.30 16.35
C ASP A 449 27.67 -19.33 15.84
N GLU A 450 28.72 -19.15 16.64
CA GLU A 450 29.83 -18.25 16.34
C GLU A 450 30.58 -18.61 15.04
N ALA A 451 30.50 -19.87 14.60
CA ALA A 451 31.21 -20.37 13.43
C ALA A 451 30.54 -20.00 12.10
N ASN A 452 29.24 -19.66 12.12
CA ASN A 452 28.47 -19.36 10.92
C ASN A 452 27.78 -17.98 11.04
N PRO A 453 28.52 -16.88 10.81
CA PRO A 453 28.00 -15.51 10.91
C PRO A 453 26.67 -15.26 10.21
N ARG A 454 26.44 -15.80 9.01
CA ARG A 454 25.16 -15.61 8.29
C ARG A 454 23.97 -16.22 9.03
N VAL A 455 24.15 -17.40 9.62
CA VAL A 455 23.12 -18.07 10.43
C VAL A 455 22.84 -17.28 11.71
N GLN A 456 23.90 -16.80 12.37
CA GLN A 456 23.80 -16.00 13.59
C GLN A 456 23.08 -14.66 13.35
N ALA A 457 23.42 -13.96 12.26
CA ALA A 457 22.76 -12.73 11.84
C ALA A 457 21.29 -13.00 11.54
N HIS A 458 20.98 -14.02 10.75
CA HIS A 458 19.59 -14.30 10.37
C HIS A 458 18.74 -14.82 11.55
N GLY A 459 19.33 -15.50 12.53
CA GLY A 459 18.66 -15.81 13.80
C GLY A 459 18.34 -14.56 14.64
N ALA A 460 19.19 -13.52 14.57
CA ALA A 460 18.90 -12.22 15.16
C ALA A 460 17.81 -11.46 14.37
N ALA A 461 17.82 -11.55 13.03
CA ALA A 461 16.74 -11.01 12.20
C ALA A 461 15.38 -11.64 12.53
N ALA A 462 15.29 -12.97 12.66
CA ALA A 462 14.06 -13.63 13.08
C ALA A 462 13.58 -13.20 14.49
N LEU A 463 14.48 -12.76 15.38
CA LEU A 463 14.10 -12.19 16.67
C LEU A 463 13.46 -10.80 16.53
N VAL A 464 13.83 -10.01 15.50
CA VAL A 464 13.15 -8.74 15.16
C VAL A 464 11.69 -9.03 14.80
N ASN A 465 11.45 -9.93 13.84
CA ASN A 465 10.09 -10.33 13.44
C ASN A 465 9.28 -10.85 14.63
N PHE A 466 9.91 -11.62 15.53
CA PHE A 466 9.25 -12.04 16.76
C PHE A 466 8.89 -10.85 17.65
N SER A 467 9.81 -9.89 17.89
CA SER A 467 9.58 -8.79 18.84
C SER A 467 8.62 -7.72 18.36
N GLU A 468 8.57 -7.41 17.07
CA GLU A 468 7.68 -6.37 16.50
C GLU A 468 6.21 -6.73 16.72
N GLU A 469 5.84 -7.98 16.44
CA GLU A 469 4.48 -8.49 16.56
C GLU A 469 4.19 -9.08 17.97
N CYS A 470 5.13 -8.99 18.92
CA CYS A 470 4.96 -9.54 20.27
C CYS A 470 4.26 -8.54 21.20
N PRO A 471 3.14 -8.92 21.84
CA PRO A 471 2.55 -8.10 22.89
C PRO A 471 3.56 -7.84 24.02
N LYS A 472 3.74 -6.58 24.40
CA LYS A 472 4.69 -6.13 25.43
C LYS A 472 4.70 -6.99 26.71
N HIS A 473 3.52 -7.32 27.25
CA HIS A 473 3.38 -8.12 28.47
C HIS A 473 3.95 -9.55 28.35
N LEU A 474 4.03 -10.07 27.12
CA LEU A 474 4.59 -11.37 26.81
C LEU A 474 6.11 -11.30 26.65
N LEU A 475 6.60 -10.33 25.86
CA LEU A 475 8.04 -10.12 25.64
C LEU A 475 8.80 -9.94 26.96
N VAL A 476 8.22 -9.21 27.91
CA VAL A 476 8.81 -8.94 29.24
C VAL A 476 9.21 -10.23 29.99
N GLN A 477 8.52 -11.35 29.77
CA GLN A 477 8.84 -12.63 30.41
C GLN A 477 10.17 -13.23 29.94
N TYR A 478 10.63 -12.85 28.74
CA TYR A 478 11.86 -13.34 28.10
C TYR A 478 12.95 -12.27 28.02
N LEU A 479 12.61 -11.02 28.34
CA LEU A 479 13.45 -9.86 28.13
C LEU A 479 14.84 -10.02 28.77
N ASP A 480 14.93 -10.51 30.00
CA ASP A 480 16.23 -10.76 30.67
C ASP A 480 17.13 -11.73 29.87
N VAL A 481 16.55 -12.81 29.35
CA VAL A 481 17.29 -13.86 28.62
C VAL A 481 17.74 -13.34 27.26
N ILE A 482 16.84 -12.67 26.53
CA ILE A 482 17.14 -12.07 25.23
C ILE A 482 18.23 -11.02 25.38
N ILE A 483 18.06 -10.07 26.32
CA ILE A 483 19.01 -8.99 26.55
C ILE A 483 20.39 -9.49 26.98
N LEU A 484 20.44 -10.50 27.86
CA LEU A 484 21.71 -11.10 28.26
C LEU A 484 22.42 -11.73 27.06
N LYS A 485 21.69 -12.41 26.16
CA LYS A 485 22.27 -12.98 24.95
C LYS A 485 22.76 -11.90 23.98
N LEU A 486 21.93 -10.89 23.70
CA LEU A 486 22.30 -9.79 22.81
C LEU A 486 23.54 -9.05 23.31
N GLU A 487 23.67 -8.80 24.62
CA GLU A 487 24.87 -8.19 25.21
C GLU A 487 26.13 -9.06 24.99
N GLN A 488 26.01 -10.38 25.17
CA GLN A 488 27.12 -11.31 24.94
C GLN A 488 27.58 -11.28 23.48
N VAL A 489 26.65 -11.41 22.54
CA VAL A 489 26.95 -11.41 21.10
C VAL A 489 27.51 -10.05 20.68
N LEU A 490 26.87 -8.94 21.09
CA LEU A 490 27.32 -7.58 20.81
C LEU A 490 28.75 -7.37 21.29
N THR A 491 29.06 -7.73 22.53
CA THR A 491 30.41 -7.56 23.11
C THR A 491 31.46 -8.40 22.37
N HIS A 492 31.12 -9.64 22.01
CA HIS A 492 32.01 -10.51 21.25
C HIS A 492 32.26 -9.95 19.85
N LYS A 493 31.19 -9.67 19.09
CA LYS A 493 31.26 -9.23 17.70
C LYS A 493 31.85 -7.84 17.56
N PHE A 494 31.63 -6.95 18.52
CA PHE A 494 32.34 -5.68 18.60
C PHE A 494 33.87 -5.87 18.72
N ARG A 495 34.34 -6.82 19.54
CA ARG A 495 35.77 -7.14 19.61
C ARG A 495 36.28 -7.79 18.32
N GLU A 496 35.49 -8.66 17.72
CA GLU A 496 35.83 -9.29 16.44
C GLU A 496 35.99 -8.22 15.35
N HIS A 497 35.03 -7.31 15.25
CA HIS A 497 35.03 -6.16 14.35
C HIS A 497 36.31 -5.33 14.48
N VAL A 498 36.68 -4.92 15.70
CA VAL A 498 37.91 -4.15 15.96
C VAL A 498 39.18 -4.89 15.49
N ASN A 499 39.18 -6.22 15.48
CA ASN A 499 40.34 -7.03 15.11
C ASN A 499 40.38 -7.45 13.63
N LYS A 500 39.22 -7.71 13.01
CA LYS A 500 39.10 -8.33 11.68
C LYS A 500 38.29 -7.51 10.66
N GLY A 501 37.52 -6.53 11.10
CA GLY A 501 36.62 -5.73 10.24
C GLY A 501 35.22 -6.32 10.08
N ASN A 502 34.94 -7.54 10.56
CA ASN A 502 33.64 -8.20 10.35
C ASN A 502 32.48 -7.39 10.94
N LYS A 503 31.41 -7.17 10.17
CA LYS A 503 30.29 -6.28 10.54
C LYS A 503 28.90 -6.91 10.47
N LEU A 504 28.69 -7.97 9.68
CA LEU A 504 27.35 -8.53 9.39
C LEU A 504 26.51 -8.79 10.65
N VAL A 505 27.03 -9.60 11.58
CA VAL A 505 26.32 -9.94 12.82
C VAL A 505 26.18 -8.74 13.74
N LEU A 506 27.19 -7.86 13.77
CA LEU A 506 27.18 -6.67 14.62
C LEU A 506 26.05 -5.72 14.22
N GLU A 507 25.90 -5.47 12.92
CA GLU A 507 24.81 -4.67 12.36
C GLU A 507 23.44 -5.25 12.74
N GLN A 508 23.24 -6.55 12.52
CA GLN A 508 21.93 -7.17 12.77
C GLN A 508 21.57 -7.24 14.26
N VAL A 509 22.54 -7.49 15.14
CA VAL A 509 22.30 -7.52 16.60
C VAL A 509 21.92 -6.14 17.14
N ILE A 510 22.47 -5.06 16.57
CA ILE A 510 22.08 -3.70 16.93
C ILE A 510 20.63 -3.41 16.51
N THR A 511 20.22 -3.80 15.31
CA THR A 511 18.83 -3.71 14.86
C THR A 511 17.89 -4.52 15.75
N THR A 512 18.30 -5.75 16.11
CA THR A 512 17.53 -6.62 17.02
C THR A 512 17.36 -6.00 18.40
N LEU A 513 18.42 -5.39 18.94
CA LEU A 513 18.35 -4.66 20.20
C LEU A 513 17.39 -3.47 20.13
N ALA A 514 17.38 -2.76 19.01
CA ALA A 514 16.49 -1.62 18.77
C ALA A 514 15.02 -2.05 18.79
N SER A 515 14.66 -3.10 18.04
CA SER A 515 13.29 -3.64 17.98
C SER A 515 12.82 -4.15 19.36
N VAL A 516 13.66 -4.92 20.07
CA VAL A 516 13.34 -5.38 21.43
C VAL A 516 13.14 -4.21 22.41
N ALA A 517 13.91 -3.13 22.27
CA ALA A 517 13.76 -1.94 23.10
C ALA A 517 12.44 -1.21 22.82
N ASP A 518 12.10 -1.03 21.54
CA ASP A 518 10.87 -0.35 21.11
C ASP A 518 9.62 -1.08 21.64
N THR A 519 9.55 -2.40 21.50
CA THR A 519 8.44 -3.20 22.04
C THR A 519 8.42 -3.22 23.57
N ALA A 520 9.58 -3.28 24.23
CA ALA A 520 9.66 -3.35 25.69
C ALA A 520 9.31 -2.01 26.37
N GLN A 521 9.50 -0.88 25.70
CA GLN A 521 9.21 0.47 26.19
C GLN A 521 9.82 0.72 27.59
N ASP A 522 9.01 1.16 28.56
CA ASP A 522 9.44 1.48 29.93
C ASP A 522 10.14 0.30 30.64
N LYS A 523 9.88 -0.94 30.23
CA LYS A 523 10.54 -2.13 30.80
C LYS A 523 12.01 -2.27 30.38
N PHE A 524 12.43 -1.55 29.35
CA PHE A 524 13.83 -1.51 28.93
C PHE A 524 14.72 -0.64 29.84
N LEU A 525 14.12 0.20 30.70
CA LEU A 525 14.82 1.17 31.55
C LEU A 525 15.99 0.57 32.35
N GLN A 526 15.83 -0.65 32.87
CA GLN A 526 16.85 -1.32 33.69
C GLN A 526 18.08 -1.81 32.89
N TYR A 527 17.99 -1.89 31.57
CA TYR A 527 19.08 -2.36 30.70
C TYR A 527 19.81 -1.23 29.99
N TYR A 528 19.26 -0.01 30.01
CA TYR A 528 19.80 1.16 29.32
C TYR A 528 21.32 1.33 29.52
N ASP A 529 21.78 1.29 30.77
CA ASP A 529 23.18 1.55 31.13
C ASP A 529 24.16 0.45 30.65
N ARG A 530 23.65 -0.72 30.23
CA ARG A 530 24.47 -1.82 29.68
C ARG A 530 24.90 -1.57 28.23
N PHE A 531 24.03 -0.94 27.43
CA PHE A 531 24.24 -0.81 25.99
C PHE A 531 24.65 0.58 25.56
N MET A 532 24.07 1.63 26.15
CA MET A 532 24.26 3.01 25.70
C MET A 532 25.74 3.42 25.58
N PRO A 533 26.65 3.07 26.52
CA PRO A 533 28.06 3.40 26.38
C PRO A 533 28.73 2.77 25.15
N CYS A 534 28.37 1.52 24.82
CA CYS A 534 28.94 0.82 23.66
C CYS A 534 28.43 1.41 22.34
N LEU A 535 27.13 1.71 22.27
CA LEU A 535 26.52 2.32 21.08
C LEU A 535 27.10 3.72 20.81
N LYS A 536 27.26 4.55 21.85
CA LYS A 536 27.94 5.85 21.72
C LYS A 536 29.39 5.69 21.22
N TYR A 537 30.10 4.65 21.68
CA TYR A 537 31.47 4.39 21.23
C TYR A 537 31.52 4.06 19.73
N ILE A 538 30.63 3.18 19.25
CA ILE A 538 30.52 2.83 17.82
C ILE A 538 30.32 4.11 16.99
N MET A 539 29.34 4.92 17.38
CA MET A 539 29.02 6.17 16.69
C MET A 539 30.19 7.19 16.71
N GLN A 540 30.98 7.23 17.79
CA GLN A 540 32.09 8.17 17.95
C GLN A 540 33.35 7.76 17.20
N HIS A 541 33.67 6.47 17.14
CA HIS A 541 35.00 6.00 16.76
C HIS A 541 35.06 5.24 15.43
N ILE A 542 33.94 4.70 14.94
CA ILE A 542 33.91 3.94 13.68
C ILE A 542 33.45 4.88 12.56
N GLN A 543 34.41 5.55 11.90
CA GLN A 543 34.13 6.66 10.96
C GLN A 543 34.47 6.35 9.48
N SER A 544 34.89 5.14 9.12
CA SER A 544 35.20 4.82 7.71
C SER A 544 33.91 4.61 6.90
N SER A 545 33.99 4.90 5.59
CA SER A 545 32.86 4.82 4.66
C SER A 545 32.24 3.43 4.56
N GLU A 546 33.03 2.37 4.73
CA GLU A 546 32.56 0.98 4.70
C GLU A 546 31.61 0.61 5.87
N HIS A 547 31.60 1.41 6.94
CA HIS A 547 30.77 1.22 8.13
C HIS A 547 29.54 2.12 8.14
N ARG A 548 29.16 2.65 6.97
CA ARG A 548 28.13 3.67 6.95
C ARG A 548 26.79 3.14 7.45
N LEU A 549 26.39 1.96 6.98
CA LEU A 549 25.19 1.27 7.41
C LEU A 549 25.22 0.94 8.92
N LEU A 550 26.34 0.42 9.44
CA LEU A 550 26.54 0.18 10.87
C LEU A 550 26.32 1.44 11.73
N ARG A 551 26.87 2.60 11.32
CA ARG A 551 26.61 3.87 12.02
C ARG A 551 25.12 4.22 11.99
N GLY A 552 24.47 4.09 10.83
CA GLY A 552 23.02 4.32 10.66
C GLY A 552 22.16 3.47 11.59
N LYS A 553 22.34 2.15 11.57
CA LYS A 553 21.65 1.20 12.47
C LYS A 553 21.93 1.50 13.95
N THR A 554 23.14 1.95 14.28
CA THR A 554 23.49 2.36 15.66
C THR A 554 22.75 3.62 16.09
N ILE A 555 22.67 4.63 15.22
CA ILE A 555 21.90 5.86 15.44
C ILE A 555 20.43 5.51 15.68
N GLU A 556 19.91 4.60 14.86
CA GLU A 556 18.55 4.09 14.99
C GLU A 556 18.31 3.49 16.37
N CYS A 557 19.15 2.54 16.76
CA CYS A 557 19.07 1.85 18.04
C CYS A 557 19.13 2.81 19.23
N ILE A 558 20.05 3.79 19.21
CA ILE A 558 20.15 4.81 20.27
C ILE A 558 18.84 5.60 20.38
N SER A 559 18.28 6.04 19.25
CA SER A 559 17.06 6.83 19.22
C SER A 559 15.82 6.05 19.67
N LEU A 560 15.69 4.77 19.31
CA LEU A 560 14.61 3.88 19.75
C LEU A 560 14.73 3.54 21.23
N ILE A 561 15.93 3.24 21.73
CA ILE A 561 16.17 3.05 23.17
C ILE A 561 15.78 4.32 23.93
N GLY A 562 16.17 5.50 23.44
CA GLY A 562 15.80 6.79 24.03
C GLY A 562 14.29 7.00 24.10
N LEU A 563 13.56 6.61 23.04
CA LEU A 563 12.11 6.68 23.00
C LEU A 563 11.46 5.72 23.98
N ALA A 564 11.96 4.47 24.04
CA ALA A 564 11.46 3.44 24.92
C ALA A 564 11.59 3.78 26.42
N VAL A 565 12.75 4.29 26.85
CA VAL A 565 12.99 4.63 28.26
C VAL A 565 12.41 5.98 28.67
N GLY A 566 12.00 6.79 27.69
CA GLY A 566 11.42 8.11 27.89
C GLY A 566 12.45 9.20 28.21
N LYS A 567 11.95 10.44 28.16
CA LYS A 567 12.75 11.67 28.30
C LYS A 567 13.63 11.68 29.55
N GLU A 568 13.07 11.38 30.72
CA GLU A 568 13.78 11.54 32.00
C GLU A 568 15.10 10.77 32.07
N LYS A 569 15.13 9.53 31.59
CA LYS A 569 16.35 8.72 31.55
C LYS A 569 17.27 9.15 30.42
N PHE A 570 16.74 9.35 29.22
CA PHE A 570 17.53 9.65 28.03
C PHE A 570 18.27 11.00 28.11
N MET A 571 17.74 11.98 28.88
CA MET A 571 18.39 13.29 29.06
C MET A 571 19.84 13.22 29.58
N GLN A 572 20.24 12.12 30.23
CA GLN A 572 21.62 11.91 30.70
C GLN A 572 22.64 11.85 29.56
N ASP A 573 22.24 11.28 28.41
CA ASP A 573 23.09 11.10 27.23
C ASP A 573 22.62 11.92 26.02
N CYS A 574 21.43 12.52 26.09
CA CYS A 574 20.81 13.25 24.98
C CYS A 574 21.74 14.30 24.39
N ASN A 575 22.40 15.12 25.22
CA ASN A 575 23.31 16.15 24.69
C ASN A 575 24.49 15.57 23.92
N ASP A 576 25.09 14.48 24.41
CA ASP A 576 26.19 13.80 23.72
C ASP A 576 25.70 13.23 22.39
N VAL A 577 24.58 12.52 22.41
CA VAL A 577 24.00 11.89 21.20
C VAL A 577 23.64 12.96 20.16
N MET A 578 22.98 14.05 20.57
CA MET A 578 22.61 15.15 19.68
C MET A 578 23.83 15.82 19.07
N GLN A 579 24.91 16.02 19.85
CA GLN A 579 26.16 16.54 19.32
C GLN A 579 26.79 15.58 18.29
N LEU A 580 26.73 14.27 18.53
CA LEU A 580 27.24 13.28 17.58
C LEU A 580 26.41 13.25 16.28
N LEU A 581 25.09 13.35 16.37
CA LEU A 581 24.22 13.43 15.19
C LEU A 581 24.52 14.69 14.38
N LEU A 582 24.61 15.85 15.05
CA LEU A 582 24.98 17.10 14.41
C LEU A 582 26.36 17.02 13.77
N LYS A 583 27.35 16.47 14.49
CA LYS A 583 28.71 16.31 13.96
C LYS A 583 28.72 15.49 12.68
N THR A 584 28.01 14.37 12.67
CA THR A 584 27.87 13.50 11.48
C THR A 584 27.22 14.27 10.33
N GLN A 585 26.24 15.13 10.62
CA GLN A 585 25.53 15.94 9.62
C GLN A 585 26.32 17.15 9.09
N THR A 586 27.17 17.78 9.92
CA THR A 586 27.81 19.05 9.60
C THR A 586 29.29 18.95 9.23
N GLU A 587 30.00 17.89 9.65
CA GLU A 587 31.43 17.72 9.33
C GLU A 587 31.67 16.87 8.07
N GLU A 588 30.67 16.13 7.59
CA GLU A 588 30.72 15.40 6.32
C GLU A 588 30.07 16.25 5.21
N ASP A 589 30.70 17.40 4.86
CA ASP A 589 30.28 18.33 3.76
C ASP A 589 30.22 17.67 2.36
N ASP A 590 30.56 16.38 2.23
CA ASP A 590 30.54 15.54 1.01
C ASP A 590 29.75 14.23 1.23
N LEU A 591 28.70 14.22 2.08
CA LEU A 591 27.71 13.14 2.02
C LEU A 591 27.05 13.19 0.64
N ALA A 592 27.26 12.14 -0.15
CA ALA A 592 26.58 11.99 -1.43
C ALA A 592 25.06 11.91 -1.19
N ASP A 593 24.26 12.34 -2.16
CA ASP A 593 22.80 12.41 -2.01
C ASP A 593 22.17 11.01 -1.77
N ASP A 594 22.91 9.94 -2.06
CA ASP A 594 22.59 8.52 -1.90
C ASP A 594 23.26 7.84 -0.68
N ASP A 595 23.80 8.60 0.28
CA ASP A 595 24.44 8.00 1.46
C ASP A 595 23.40 7.28 2.35
N PRO A 596 23.55 5.97 2.63
CA PRO A 596 22.56 5.18 3.37
C PRO A 596 22.33 5.67 4.81
N GLN A 597 23.22 6.48 5.38
CA GLN A 597 23.02 7.06 6.72
C GLN A 597 21.93 8.12 6.80
N ILE A 598 21.65 8.80 5.69
CA ILE A 598 20.75 9.95 5.67
C ILE A 598 19.37 9.54 6.20
N THR A 599 18.84 8.41 5.73
CA THR A 599 17.53 7.87 6.13
C THR A 599 17.46 7.54 7.63
N TYR A 600 18.51 6.93 8.18
CA TYR A 600 18.59 6.64 9.62
C TYR A 600 18.69 7.91 10.46
N MET A 601 19.43 8.91 10.00
CA MET A 601 19.58 10.19 10.69
C MET A 601 18.27 10.97 10.72
N ILE A 602 17.59 11.05 9.57
CA ILE A 602 16.24 11.61 9.42
C ILE A 602 15.32 10.94 10.45
N SER A 603 15.16 9.62 10.40
CA SER A 603 14.29 8.89 11.35
C SER A 603 14.67 9.11 12.82
N ALA A 604 15.96 9.14 13.14
CA ALA A 604 16.42 9.42 14.50
C ALA A 604 16.03 10.81 14.97
N TRP A 605 16.14 11.85 14.13
CA TRP A 605 15.71 13.19 14.46
C TRP A 605 14.21 13.29 14.77
N ALA A 606 13.37 12.49 14.09
CA ALA A 606 11.93 12.42 14.37
C ALA A 606 11.69 11.89 15.79
N ARG A 607 12.38 10.81 16.15
CA ARG A 607 12.30 10.21 17.48
C ARG A 607 12.84 11.15 18.55
N MET A 608 13.94 11.87 18.29
CA MET A 608 14.45 12.90 19.21
C MET A 608 13.45 14.03 19.44
N CYS A 609 12.73 14.46 18.40
CA CYS A 609 11.66 15.45 18.54
C CYS A 609 10.52 14.93 19.43
N LYS A 610 10.08 13.68 19.22
CA LYS A 610 9.05 13.05 20.06
C LYS A 610 9.48 12.91 21.53
N ILE A 611 10.76 12.60 21.78
CA ILE A 611 11.31 12.47 23.14
C ILE A 611 11.40 13.83 23.84
N LEU A 612 11.96 14.84 23.17
CA LEU A 612 12.25 16.14 23.77
C LEU A 612 11.03 17.06 23.83
N GLY A 613 10.07 16.88 22.92
CA GLY A 613 8.94 17.78 22.71
C GLY A 613 9.43 19.19 22.37
N LYS A 614 8.88 20.20 23.04
CA LYS A 614 9.23 21.61 22.82
C LYS A 614 10.73 21.94 22.98
N GLU A 615 11.48 21.17 23.78
CA GLU A 615 12.94 21.38 23.91
C GLU A 615 13.72 21.07 22.63
N PHE A 616 13.09 20.40 21.65
CA PHE A 616 13.67 20.14 20.34
C PHE A 616 13.76 21.40 19.46
N GLU A 617 12.95 22.44 19.74
CA GLU A 617 12.87 23.66 18.91
C GLU A 617 14.24 24.30 18.64
N GLN A 618 15.16 24.24 19.60
CA GLN A 618 16.51 24.79 19.47
C GLN A 618 17.36 24.11 18.38
N TYR A 619 17.02 22.88 17.98
CA TYR A 619 17.72 22.10 16.98
C TYR A 619 17.11 22.23 15.58
N LEU A 620 15.88 22.74 15.45
CA LEU A 620 15.21 22.92 14.15
C LEU A 620 16.07 23.64 13.11
N PRO A 621 16.81 24.73 13.42
CA PRO A 621 17.64 25.41 12.42
C PRO A 621 18.74 24.54 11.82
N LEU A 622 19.17 23.49 12.52
CA LEU A 622 20.22 22.57 12.09
C LEU A 622 19.66 21.37 11.32
N VAL A 623 18.44 20.95 11.65
CA VAL A 623 17.82 19.73 11.10
C VAL A 623 16.92 20.02 9.89
N MET A 624 16.26 21.18 9.87
CA MET A 624 15.29 21.50 8.81
C MET A 624 15.91 21.58 7.41
N GLY A 625 17.14 22.07 7.27
CA GLY A 625 17.78 22.20 5.94
C GLY A 625 17.83 20.88 5.16
N PRO A 626 18.44 19.82 5.71
CA PRO A 626 18.48 18.52 5.05
C PRO A 626 17.11 17.87 4.86
N VAL A 627 16.20 17.98 5.86
CA VAL A 627 14.84 17.42 5.73
C VAL A 627 14.07 18.10 4.59
N LEU A 628 14.14 19.42 4.47
CA LEU A 628 13.51 20.16 3.37
C LEU A 628 14.13 19.82 2.01
N LYS A 629 15.46 19.60 1.96
CA LYS A 629 16.16 19.15 0.74
C LYS A 629 15.65 17.78 0.29
N ALA A 630 15.61 16.80 1.20
CA ALA A 630 15.12 15.44 0.91
C ALA A 630 13.64 15.43 0.53
N ALA A 631 12.78 16.15 1.26
CA ALA A 631 11.36 16.28 0.92
C ALA A 631 11.14 16.98 -0.44
N SER A 632 12.08 17.82 -0.89
CA SER A 632 12.04 18.51 -2.19
C SER A 632 12.74 17.76 -3.31
N LEU A 633 13.28 16.56 -3.06
CA LEU A 633 13.93 15.73 -4.08
C LEU A 633 12.97 15.49 -5.25
N LYS A 634 13.47 15.71 -6.46
CA LYS A 634 12.75 15.44 -7.70
C LYS A 634 13.31 14.15 -8.27
N PRO A 635 12.49 13.08 -8.36
CA PRO A 635 12.97 11.84 -8.96
C PRO A 635 13.33 12.11 -10.42
N GLU A 636 14.38 11.44 -10.88
CA GLU A 636 14.69 11.41 -12.30
C GLU A 636 13.63 10.56 -12.99
N VAL A 637 13.03 11.11 -14.05
CA VAL A 637 12.03 10.43 -14.86
C VAL A 637 12.49 10.44 -16.30
N ALA A 638 12.35 9.31 -16.97
CA ALA A 638 12.77 9.13 -18.33
C ALA A 638 11.67 8.45 -19.13
N LEU A 639 11.33 9.02 -20.28
CA LEU A 639 10.54 8.32 -21.30
C LEU A 639 11.52 7.60 -22.20
N ILE A 640 11.51 6.28 -22.14
CA ILE A 640 12.50 5.41 -22.75
C ILE A 640 11.80 4.45 -23.71
N ASP A 641 12.45 4.12 -24.83
CA ASP A 641 11.94 3.09 -25.74
C ASP A 641 12.24 1.67 -25.22
N SER A 642 11.60 0.65 -25.79
CA SER A 642 11.79 -0.74 -25.34
C SER A 642 13.19 -1.32 -25.61
N GLU A 643 14.02 -0.67 -26.43
CA GLU A 643 15.40 -1.10 -26.65
C GLU A 643 16.31 -0.55 -25.54
N ASP A 644 16.18 0.74 -25.22
CA ASP A 644 16.96 1.42 -24.17
C ASP A 644 16.58 0.94 -22.75
N MET A 645 15.36 0.44 -22.53
CA MET A 645 14.92 -0.13 -21.23
C MET A 645 15.78 -1.34 -20.81
N LYS A 646 16.16 -2.21 -21.77
CA LYS A 646 16.95 -3.42 -21.47
C LYS A 646 18.34 -3.14 -20.92
N ASP A 647 18.93 -2.00 -21.29
CA ASP A 647 20.24 -1.59 -20.79
C ASP A 647 20.14 -1.02 -19.36
N MET A 648 18.96 -0.56 -18.94
CA MET A 648 18.68 0.02 -17.63
C MET A 648 17.95 -0.91 -16.66
N GLU A 649 17.29 -1.97 -17.14
CA GLU A 649 16.65 -3.03 -16.32
C GLU A 649 17.64 -3.68 -15.35
N ASN A 650 18.93 -3.71 -15.67
CA ASN A 650 19.98 -4.26 -14.80
C ASN A 650 20.34 -3.33 -13.63
N SER A 651 19.79 -2.12 -13.56
CA SER A 651 19.97 -1.20 -12.43
C SER A 651 18.84 -1.39 -11.43
N SER A 652 19.18 -1.71 -10.18
CA SER A 652 18.24 -1.78 -9.05
C SER A 652 17.49 -0.47 -8.78
N ASP A 653 18.03 0.65 -9.27
CA ASP A 653 17.58 1.99 -8.93
C ASP A 653 16.49 2.50 -9.89
N TRP A 654 16.15 1.75 -10.95
CA TRP A 654 15.17 2.17 -11.94
C TRP A 654 14.01 1.17 -12.05
N GLN A 655 12.79 1.69 -11.98
CA GLN A 655 11.58 0.93 -12.28
C GLN A 655 10.91 1.47 -13.54
N PHE A 656 10.36 0.58 -14.34
CA PHE A 656 9.75 0.91 -15.62
C PHE A 656 8.30 0.49 -15.63
N VAL A 657 7.43 1.39 -16.06
CA VAL A 657 6.04 1.10 -16.40
C VAL A 657 5.89 1.23 -17.90
N THR A 658 5.50 0.14 -18.57
CA THR A 658 5.15 0.20 -19.98
C THR A 658 3.85 0.97 -20.12
N LEU A 659 3.95 2.18 -20.66
CA LEU A 659 2.79 2.86 -21.20
C LEU A 659 2.42 2.09 -22.48
N GLY A 660 1.13 2.03 -22.83
CA GLY A 660 0.74 1.54 -24.15
C GLY A 660 1.59 2.19 -25.25
N ASP A 661 1.63 1.62 -26.44
CA ASP A 661 2.35 2.20 -27.58
C ASP A 661 3.90 2.07 -27.58
N GLN A 662 4.47 1.09 -26.87
CA GLN A 662 5.94 0.83 -26.81
C GLN A 662 6.75 1.99 -26.23
N GLN A 663 6.15 2.80 -25.37
CA GLN A 663 6.84 3.80 -24.57
C GLN A 663 6.93 3.29 -23.14
N ASN A 664 8.11 3.33 -22.54
CA ASN A 664 8.31 2.97 -21.15
C ASN A 664 8.55 4.23 -20.34
N PHE A 665 7.81 4.38 -19.25
CA PHE A 665 8.04 5.41 -18.26
C PHE A 665 8.98 4.84 -17.21
N GLY A 666 10.24 5.24 -17.24
CA GLY A 666 11.24 4.93 -16.24
C GLY A 666 11.23 5.95 -15.12
N ILE A 667 11.27 5.48 -13.89
CA ILE A 667 11.49 6.30 -12.70
C ILE A 667 12.69 5.79 -11.91
N CYS A 668 13.58 6.71 -11.55
CA CYS A 668 14.63 6.44 -10.58
C CYS A 668 14.00 6.35 -9.19
N THR A 669 13.99 5.15 -8.61
CA THR A 669 13.46 4.85 -7.28
C THR A 669 14.41 5.26 -6.16
N ALA A 670 15.70 5.43 -6.46
CA ALA A 670 16.67 5.97 -5.51
C ALA A 670 16.22 7.36 -5.01
N GLY A 671 16.20 7.55 -3.69
CA GLY A 671 15.75 8.80 -3.08
C GLY A 671 14.24 8.87 -2.78
N LEU A 672 13.41 7.93 -3.28
CA LEU A 672 11.96 7.97 -3.04
C LEU A 672 11.61 7.62 -1.58
N GLU A 673 12.30 6.65 -0.99
CA GLU A 673 12.12 6.30 0.42
C GLU A 673 12.61 7.41 1.35
N GLU A 674 13.74 8.03 1.02
CA GLU A 674 14.28 9.21 1.71
C GLU A 674 13.27 10.35 1.69
N LYS A 675 12.66 10.60 0.52
CA LYS A 675 11.63 11.62 0.35
C LYS A 675 10.39 11.30 1.18
N ALA A 676 9.89 10.06 1.15
CA ALA A 676 8.75 9.62 1.93
C ALA A 676 8.99 9.81 3.44
N THR A 677 10.15 9.36 3.91
CA THR A 677 10.59 9.50 5.30
C THR A 677 10.69 10.98 5.70
N ALA A 678 11.30 11.82 4.87
CA ALA A 678 11.40 13.26 5.12
C ALA A 678 10.02 13.95 5.16
N CYS A 679 9.06 13.53 4.33
CA CYS A 679 7.69 14.03 4.40
C CYS A 679 7.00 13.64 5.71
N GLN A 680 7.08 12.37 6.12
CA GLN A 680 6.56 11.89 7.40
C GLN A 680 7.18 12.63 8.60
N MET A 681 8.47 12.98 8.51
CA MET A 681 9.13 13.79 9.52
C MET A 681 8.54 15.19 9.67
N LEU A 682 8.24 15.85 8.55
CA LEU A 682 7.61 17.16 8.57
C LEU A 682 6.22 17.11 9.21
N VAL A 683 5.47 16.03 8.99
CA VAL A 683 4.22 15.75 9.71
C VAL A 683 4.48 15.64 11.21
N CYS A 684 5.46 14.82 11.62
CA CYS A 684 5.85 14.63 13.02
C CYS A 684 6.22 15.97 13.69
N TYR A 685 7.08 16.78 13.07
CA TYR A 685 7.47 18.07 13.62
C TYR A 685 6.30 19.03 13.79
N ALA A 686 5.41 19.13 12.80
CA ALA A 686 4.22 19.96 12.90
C ALA A 686 3.30 19.48 14.04
N ARG A 687 3.08 18.17 14.15
CA ARG A 687 2.23 17.57 15.18
C ARG A 687 2.77 17.74 16.60
N GLU A 688 4.05 17.44 16.83
CA GLU A 688 4.65 17.41 18.17
C GLU A 688 5.01 18.82 18.69
N LEU A 689 5.52 19.71 17.82
CA LEU A 689 5.99 21.03 18.24
C LEU A 689 4.90 22.10 18.22
N LYS A 690 3.83 21.90 17.44
CA LYS A 690 2.69 22.83 17.33
C LYS A 690 3.19 24.25 17.05
N GLU A 691 2.89 25.20 17.93
CA GLU A 691 3.33 26.60 17.83
C GLU A 691 4.83 26.77 17.61
N GLY A 692 5.67 25.86 18.13
CA GLY A 692 7.13 25.87 17.93
C GLY A 692 7.58 25.68 16.48
N PHE A 693 6.71 25.13 15.63
CA PHE A 693 6.98 24.90 14.21
C PHE A 693 6.47 26.04 13.30
N ALA A 694 5.81 27.05 13.86
CA ALA A 694 5.12 28.12 13.11
C ALA A 694 6.02 28.87 12.11
N ALA A 695 7.33 28.96 12.38
CA ALA A 695 8.28 29.64 11.51
C ALA A 695 8.53 28.90 10.18
N TYR A 696 8.29 27.58 10.14
CA TYR A 696 8.51 26.72 8.97
C TYR A 696 7.21 26.37 8.24
N SER A 697 6.05 26.62 8.85
CA SER A 697 4.75 26.17 8.35
C SER A 697 4.47 26.54 6.89
N GLU A 698 4.71 27.79 6.49
CA GLU A 698 4.45 28.23 5.10
C GLU A 698 5.43 27.64 4.08
N GLU A 699 6.70 27.47 4.45
CA GLU A 699 7.69 26.84 3.58
C GLU A 699 7.34 25.37 3.34
N VAL A 700 6.98 24.65 4.42
CA VAL A 700 6.56 23.26 4.35
C VAL A 700 5.27 23.11 3.55
N VAL A 701 4.28 24.00 3.72
CA VAL A 701 3.06 23.98 2.90
C VAL A 701 3.38 24.11 1.40
N LYS A 702 4.34 24.96 1.01
CA LYS A 702 4.75 25.12 -0.39
C LYS A 702 5.43 23.88 -0.97
N ILE A 703 6.00 23.02 -0.12
CA ILE A 703 6.57 21.72 -0.51
C ILE A 703 5.48 20.66 -0.56
N MET A 704 4.64 20.55 0.47
CA MET A 704 3.65 19.48 0.61
C MET A 704 2.50 19.57 -0.38
N VAL A 705 2.01 20.78 -0.70
CA VAL A 705 0.85 20.94 -1.59
C VAL A 705 1.09 20.36 -3.01
N PRO A 706 2.24 20.59 -3.67
CA PRO A 706 2.58 19.89 -4.90
C PRO A 706 2.66 18.37 -4.78
N LEU A 707 3.07 17.85 -3.61
CA LEU A 707 3.25 16.42 -3.35
C LEU A 707 1.93 15.66 -3.24
N LEU A 708 0.79 16.34 -3.07
CA LEU A 708 -0.55 15.75 -3.19
C LEU A 708 -0.80 15.09 -4.57
N LYS A 709 0.03 15.38 -5.58
CA LYS A 709 -0.06 14.82 -6.94
C LYS A 709 1.20 14.03 -7.33
N PHE A 710 1.97 13.59 -6.33
CA PHE A 710 3.17 12.80 -6.53
C PHE A 710 2.80 11.32 -6.65
N TYR A 711 2.29 10.90 -7.81
CA TYR A 711 1.78 9.54 -8.06
C TYR A 711 2.84 8.44 -8.06
N PHE A 712 4.09 8.78 -7.77
CA PHE A 712 5.19 7.82 -7.73
C PHE A 712 5.34 7.13 -6.38
N ASN A 713 4.72 7.66 -5.32
CA ASN A 713 4.79 7.08 -3.98
C ASN A 713 3.60 7.49 -3.12
N ASP A 714 2.86 6.50 -2.61
CA ASP A 714 1.64 6.69 -1.82
C ASP A 714 1.94 7.31 -0.46
N THR A 715 3.01 6.87 0.19
CA THR A 715 3.45 7.38 1.49
C THR A 715 3.77 8.87 1.44
N VAL A 716 4.37 9.36 0.35
CA VAL A 716 4.59 10.80 0.13
C VAL A 716 3.26 11.56 0.04
N ARG A 717 2.29 11.02 -0.70
CA ARG A 717 0.96 11.63 -0.86
C ARG A 717 0.17 11.67 0.46
N ILE A 718 0.18 10.56 1.19
CA ILE A 718 -0.43 10.43 2.52
C ILE A 718 0.21 11.43 3.50
N ALA A 719 1.54 11.46 3.59
CA ALA A 719 2.24 12.40 4.46
C ALA A 719 1.98 13.87 4.07
N ALA A 720 1.92 14.17 2.77
CA ALA A 720 1.60 15.50 2.28
C ALA A 720 0.22 15.94 2.74
N THR A 721 -0.81 15.11 2.59
CA THR A 721 -2.17 15.44 3.04
C THR A 721 -2.28 15.50 4.56
N GLU A 722 -1.68 14.54 5.28
CA GLU A 722 -1.74 14.46 6.74
C GLU A 722 -1.11 15.70 7.40
N SER A 723 -0.08 16.28 6.77
CA SER A 723 0.62 17.46 7.29
C SER A 723 -0.27 18.71 7.35
N LEU A 724 -1.23 18.87 6.44
CA LEU A 724 -1.96 20.12 6.21
C LEU A 724 -2.71 20.64 7.45
N PRO A 725 -3.54 19.84 8.16
CA PRO A 725 -4.23 20.31 9.36
C PRO A 725 -3.24 20.71 10.46
N TYR A 726 -2.16 19.96 10.65
CA TYR A 726 -1.13 20.29 11.64
C TYR A 726 -0.39 21.59 11.29
N LEU A 727 -0.07 21.81 10.02
CA LEU A 727 0.59 23.03 9.56
C LEU A 727 -0.30 24.27 9.73
N LEU A 728 -1.62 24.14 9.50
CA LEU A 728 -2.59 25.19 9.80
C LEU A 728 -2.67 25.49 11.29
N ASP A 729 -2.67 24.45 12.14
CA ASP A 729 -2.66 24.60 13.60
C ASP A 729 -1.39 25.30 14.11
N CYS A 730 -0.21 24.92 13.59
CA CYS A 730 1.06 25.59 13.89
C CYS A 730 0.98 27.08 13.53
N ALA A 731 0.38 27.40 12.39
CA ALA A 731 0.28 28.76 11.87
C ALA A 731 -0.69 29.67 12.65
N LYS A 732 -1.56 29.13 13.51
CA LYS A 732 -2.56 29.91 14.28
C LYS A 732 -1.93 31.01 15.13
N ILE A 733 -0.71 30.80 15.65
CA ILE A 733 0.01 31.80 16.46
C ILE A 733 0.39 33.07 15.66
N GLN A 734 0.48 32.98 14.34
CA GLN A 734 0.77 34.12 13.44
C GLN A 734 -0.47 34.98 13.15
N GLY A 735 -1.66 34.53 13.58
CA GLY A 735 -2.94 35.23 13.44
C GLY A 735 -3.81 34.74 12.30
N GLU A 736 -5.12 35.01 12.40
CA GLU A 736 -6.17 34.48 11.50
C GLU A 736 -5.92 34.79 10.03
N GLN A 737 -5.41 35.99 9.69
CA GLN A 737 -5.15 36.37 8.29
C GLN A 737 -4.03 35.53 7.67
N TYR A 738 -3.02 35.15 8.46
CA TYR A 738 -1.91 34.32 8.00
C TYR A 738 -2.41 32.92 7.65
N VAL A 739 -3.19 32.32 8.56
CA VAL A 739 -3.84 31.03 8.36
C VAL A 739 -4.78 31.06 7.16
N ALA A 740 -5.60 32.12 7.02
CA ALA A 740 -6.50 32.27 5.88
C ALA A 740 -5.77 32.33 4.54
N ASN A 741 -4.61 33.00 4.48
CA ASN A 741 -3.78 33.04 3.27
C ASN A 741 -3.17 31.67 2.94
N MET A 742 -2.71 30.93 3.95
CA MET A 742 -2.22 29.56 3.77
C MET A 742 -3.34 28.64 3.27
N TRP A 743 -4.51 28.70 3.89
CA TRP A 743 -5.65 27.90 3.47
C TRP A 743 -6.14 28.24 2.06
N ALA A 744 -6.13 29.51 1.67
CA ALA A 744 -6.47 29.93 0.31
C ALA A 744 -5.52 29.33 -0.76
N TYR A 745 -4.28 29.00 -0.38
CA TYR A 745 -3.36 28.25 -1.23
C TYR A 745 -3.62 26.74 -1.20
N ILE A 746 -3.89 26.17 -0.02
CA ILE A 746 -4.08 24.72 0.16
C ILE A 746 -5.39 24.22 -0.47
N CYS A 747 -6.51 24.87 -0.15
CA CYS A 747 -7.86 24.34 -0.43
C CYS A 747 -8.11 23.97 -1.89
N PRO A 748 -7.81 24.83 -2.90
CA PRO A 748 -8.05 24.48 -4.30
C PRO A 748 -7.22 23.29 -4.76
N HIS A 749 -5.99 23.15 -4.23
CA HIS A 749 -5.10 22.05 -4.58
C HIS A 749 -5.55 20.74 -3.94
N LEU A 750 -5.97 20.78 -2.67
CA LEU A 750 -6.48 19.60 -1.97
C LEU A 750 -7.79 19.10 -2.60
N LEU A 751 -8.74 19.99 -2.89
CA LEU A 751 -9.97 19.62 -3.61
C LEU A 751 -9.67 19.02 -4.99
N LYS A 752 -8.72 19.61 -5.73
CA LYS A 752 -8.32 19.05 -7.02
C LYS A 752 -7.64 17.70 -6.88
N ALA A 753 -6.86 17.49 -5.83
CA ALA A 753 -6.17 16.23 -5.57
C ALA A 753 -7.18 15.11 -5.25
N ILE A 754 -8.19 15.38 -4.40
CA ILE A 754 -9.29 14.43 -4.12
C ILE A 754 -10.04 14.06 -5.43
N GLU A 755 -10.23 15.01 -6.36
CA GLU A 755 -10.96 14.74 -7.61
C GLU A 755 -10.27 13.73 -8.54
N ILE A 756 -8.93 13.70 -8.53
CA ILE A 756 -8.09 12.97 -9.49
C ILE A 756 -7.28 11.85 -8.85
N GLU A 757 -7.44 11.61 -7.54
CA GLU A 757 -6.73 10.57 -6.79
C GLU A 757 -7.11 9.17 -7.34
N PRO A 758 -6.17 8.41 -7.92
CA PRO A 758 -6.46 7.09 -8.48
C PRO A 758 -6.66 6.00 -7.41
N GLU A 759 -5.92 6.06 -6.29
CA GLU A 759 -5.84 4.96 -5.33
C GLU A 759 -6.95 5.03 -4.28
N GLN A 760 -7.75 3.96 -4.16
CA GLN A 760 -8.84 3.89 -3.17
C GLN A 760 -8.34 3.84 -1.73
N SER A 761 -7.11 3.40 -1.49
CA SER A 761 -6.46 3.40 -0.18
C SER A 761 -5.98 4.79 0.25
N VAL A 762 -5.60 5.66 -0.69
CA VAL A 762 -5.08 7.01 -0.42
C VAL A 762 -6.19 8.06 -0.33
N LEU A 763 -7.25 7.92 -1.13
CA LEU A 763 -8.38 8.84 -1.18
C LEU A 763 -9.03 9.12 0.21
N PRO A 764 -9.27 8.12 1.08
CA PRO A 764 -9.77 8.33 2.44
C PRO A 764 -8.89 9.28 3.27
N GLU A 765 -7.56 9.20 3.15
CA GLU A 765 -6.64 10.06 3.89
C GLU A 765 -6.78 11.53 3.45
N TYR A 766 -7.06 11.76 2.18
CA TYR A 766 -7.30 13.12 1.66
C TYR A 766 -8.62 13.69 2.18
N LEU A 767 -9.68 12.88 2.15
CA LEU A 767 -11.00 13.25 2.67
C LEU A 767 -10.95 13.53 4.17
N GLY A 768 -10.28 12.66 4.94
CA GLY A 768 -10.09 12.81 6.37
C GLY A 768 -9.24 14.03 6.75
N SER A 769 -8.15 14.30 6.02
CA SER A 769 -7.35 15.52 6.21
C SER A 769 -8.16 16.79 5.89
N PHE A 770 -8.96 16.77 4.82
CA PHE A 770 -9.84 17.89 4.48
C PHE A 770 -10.86 18.16 5.60
N ALA A 771 -11.50 17.12 6.15
CA ALA A 771 -12.41 17.24 7.30
C ALA A 771 -11.71 17.88 8.51
N LYS A 772 -10.51 17.41 8.88
CA LYS A 772 -9.71 17.99 9.97
C LYS A 772 -9.35 19.46 9.73
N CYS A 773 -9.06 19.85 8.48
CA CYS A 773 -8.81 21.25 8.13
C CYS A 773 -10.07 22.11 8.34
N VAL A 774 -11.25 21.60 7.97
CA VAL A 774 -12.54 22.28 8.18
C VAL A 774 -12.80 22.46 9.68
N GLU A 775 -12.60 21.42 10.50
CA GLU A 775 -12.75 21.50 11.97
C GLU A 775 -11.81 22.53 12.59
N SER A 776 -10.55 22.52 12.16
CA SER A 776 -9.52 23.42 12.66
C SER A 776 -9.79 24.89 12.33
N LEU A 777 -10.31 25.17 11.14
CA LEU A 777 -10.56 26.54 10.63
C LEU A 777 -11.95 27.07 11.00
N GLY A 778 -12.94 26.19 11.10
CA GLY A 778 -14.31 26.52 11.46
C GLY A 778 -15.08 27.30 10.38
N LYS A 779 -16.06 28.07 10.84
CA LYS A 779 -17.03 28.74 9.98
C LYS A 779 -16.38 29.76 9.04
N GLY A 780 -16.67 29.65 7.75
CA GLY A 780 -16.15 30.56 6.70
C GLY A 780 -14.83 30.11 6.09
N CYS A 781 -14.40 28.86 6.35
CA CYS A 781 -13.22 28.27 5.73
C CYS A 781 -13.34 28.13 4.20
N LEU A 782 -14.56 27.95 3.66
CA LEU A 782 -14.80 27.87 2.21
C LEU A 782 -15.54 29.10 1.69
N ASN A 783 -15.13 29.55 0.50
CA ASN A 783 -15.94 30.48 -0.30
C ASN A 783 -16.98 29.70 -1.15
N ASP A 784 -17.90 30.42 -1.79
CA ASP A 784 -18.99 29.82 -2.58
C ASP A 784 -18.49 28.92 -3.74
N GLN A 785 -17.34 29.27 -4.35
CA GLN A 785 -16.77 28.52 -5.47
C GLN A 785 -16.17 27.19 -5.00
N ASP A 786 -15.41 27.22 -3.91
CA ASP A 786 -14.81 26.01 -3.34
C ASP A 786 -15.89 25.10 -2.74
N MET A 787 -16.93 25.67 -2.11
CA MET A 787 -18.09 24.91 -1.64
C MET A 787 -18.84 24.22 -2.80
N SER A 788 -19.06 24.91 -3.92
CA SER A 788 -19.66 24.32 -5.12
C SER A 788 -18.81 23.19 -5.70
N THR A 789 -17.48 23.34 -5.66
CA THR A 789 -16.53 22.32 -6.11
C THR A 789 -16.58 21.09 -5.20
N LEU A 790 -16.62 21.27 -3.88
CA LEU A 790 -16.80 20.21 -2.90
C LEU A 790 -18.13 19.44 -3.13
N VAL A 791 -19.25 20.14 -3.34
CA VAL A 791 -20.54 19.48 -3.61
C VAL A 791 -20.48 18.63 -4.88
N THR A 792 -19.86 19.14 -5.95
CA THR A 792 -19.68 18.42 -7.21
C THR A 792 -18.83 17.16 -7.02
N LEU A 793 -17.81 17.26 -6.18
CA LEU A 793 -16.91 16.16 -5.84
C LEU A 793 -17.63 15.08 -5.01
N LEU A 794 -18.35 15.48 -3.96
CA LEU A 794 -19.14 14.55 -3.14
C LEU A 794 -20.22 13.84 -3.97
N ASP A 795 -20.88 14.57 -4.89
CA ASP A 795 -21.84 13.98 -5.84
C ASP A 795 -21.19 12.92 -6.74
N LYS A 796 -19.98 13.18 -7.27
CA LYS A 796 -19.20 12.21 -8.05
C LYS A 796 -18.86 10.96 -7.23
N LEU A 797 -18.30 11.14 -6.04
CA LEU A 797 -17.86 10.04 -5.17
C LEU A 797 -19.04 9.17 -4.74
N LEU A 798 -20.16 9.77 -4.32
CA LEU A 798 -21.38 9.04 -3.96
C LEU A 798 -21.97 8.27 -5.15
N LYS A 799 -21.95 8.85 -6.36
CA LYS A 799 -22.36 8.12 -7.58
C LYS A 799 -21.45 6.92 -7.86
N GLN A 800 -20.14 7.09 -7.73
CA GLN A 800 -19.17 6.02 -7.95
C GLN A 800 -19.35 4.87 -6.97
N HIS A 801 -19.60 5.16 -5.69
CA HIS A 801 -19.95 4.15 -4.68
C HIS A 801 -21.13 3.26 -5.14
N PHE A 802 -22.23 3.86 -5.63
CA PHE A 802 -23.35 3.07 -6.17
C PHE A 802 -23.01 2.29 -7.45
N VAL A 803 -22.11 2.80 -8.29
CA VAL A 803 -21.66 2.11 -9.52
C VAL A 803 -20.84 0.88 -9.15
N ARG A 804 -19.81 1.05 -8.30
CA ARG A 804 -18.94 -0.04 -7.84
C ARG A 804 -19.74 -1.16 -7.18
N GLN A 805 -20.73 -0.82 -6.38
CA GLN A 805 -21.61 -1.82 -5.80
C GLN A 805 -22.38 -2.63 -6.86
N ASN A 806 -22.88 -1.99 -7.93
CA ASN A 806 -23.53 -2.72 -9.03
C ASN A 806 -22.53 -3.60 -9.78
N GLU A 807 -21.30 -3.13 -9.98
CA GLU A 807 -20.21 -3.92 -10.58
C GLU A 807 -19.90 -5.16 -9.73
N ARG A 808 -19.82 -5.03 -8.39
CA ARG A 808 -19.70 -6.16 -7.46
C ARG A 808 -20.88 -7.14 -7.61
N GLN A 809 -22.11 -6.66 -7.79
CA GLN A 809 -23.28 -7.51 -8.04
C GLN A 809 -23.25 -8.21 -9.40
N ASP A 810 -22.67 -7.59 -10.42
CA ASP A 810 -22.51 -8.20 -11.74
C ASP A 810 -21.35 -9.21 -11.76
N LYS A 811 -20.25 -8.96 -11.04
CA LYS A 811 -19.17 -9.93 -10.80
C LYS A 811 -19.70 -11.21 -10.14
N ARG A 812 -20.64 -11.11 -9.19
CA ARG A 812 -21.32 -12.27 -8.58
C ARG A 812 -22.15 -13.12 -9.55
N LYS A 813 -22.46 -12.61 -10.74
CA LYS A 813 -23.20 -13.33 -11.79
C LYS A 813 -22.28 -13.96 -12.84
N ASP A 814 -20.97 -13.71 -12.79
CA ASP A 814 -20.00 -14.28 -13.74
C ASP A 814 -19.91 -15.80 -13.58
N GLU A 815 -19.59 -16.52 -14.67
CA GLU A 815 -19.46 -17.98 -14.64
C GLU A 815 -18.25 -18.49 -13.85
N ASP A 816 -17.31 -17.60 -13.56
CA ASP A 816 -16.13 -17.83 -12.73
C ASP A 816 -16.34 -17.42 -11.26
N TYR A 817 -17.54 -16.98 -10.86
CA TYR A 817 -17.80 -16.68 -9.45
C TYR A 817 -17.62 -17.92 -8.55
N ASP A 818 -16.83 -17.77 -7.49
CA ASP A 818 -16.60 -18.76 -6.44
C ASP A 818 -16.41 -18.09 -5.07
N ASP A 819 -16.24 -18.91 -4.02
CA ASP A 819 -16.12 -18.41 -2.64
C ASP A 819 -14.94 -17.43 -2.44
N ILE A 820 -13.83 -17.59 -3.17
CA ILE A 820 -12.64 -16.73 -3.03
C ILE A 820 -12.85 -15.41 -3.78
N VAL A 821 -13.57 -15.44 -4.92
CA VAL A 821 -14.03 -14.20 -5.56
C VAL A 821 -14.96 -13.43 -4.62
N GLU A 822 -15.82 -14.10 -3.85
CA GLU A 822 -16.64 -13.40 -2.85
C GLU A 822 -15.80 -12.73 -1.76
N GLU A 823 -14.74 -13.37 -1.26
CA GLU A 823 -13.81 -12.77 -0.29
C GLU A 823 -13.20 -11.46 -0.83
N SER A 824 -12.64 -11.49 -2.05
CA SER A 824 -12.11 -10.27 -2.69
C SER A 824 -13.18 -9.19 -2.93
N LEU A 825 -14.42 -9.59 -3.26
CA LEU A 825 -15.53 -8.64 -3.40
C LEU A 825 -15.98 -8.04 -2.07
N MET A 826 -15.73 -8.72 -0.95
CA MET A 826 -15.95 -8.18 0.39
C MET A 826 -14.86 -7.16 0.74
N ASP A 827 -13.60 -7.44 0.43
CA ASP A 827 -12.50 -6.48 0.60
C ASP A 827 -12.75 -5.19 -0.22
N GLU A 828 -13.18 -5.33 -1.49
CA GLU A 828 -13.61 -4.20 -2.33
C GLU A 828 -14.80 -3.42 -1.73
N ASP A 829 -15.68 -4.08 -0.95
CA ASP A 829 -16.82 -3.44 -0.27
C ASP A 829 -16.36 -2.67 0.97
N ASP A 830 -15.40 -3.22 1.71
CA ASP A 830 -14.82 -2.62 2.92
C ASP A 830 -14.00 -1.36 2.57
N GLU A 831 -13.20 -1.39 1.50
CA GLU A 831 -12.50 -0.20 0.99
C GLU A 831 -13.48 0.93 0.58
N ASP A 832 -14.54 0.56 -0.12
CA ASP A 832 -15.59 1.49 -0.56
C ASP A 832 -16.38 2.06 0.63
N ALA A 833 -16.61 1.24 1.66
CA ALA A 833 -17.21 1.67 2.92
C ALA A 833 -16.29 2.62 3.71
N TYR A 834 -14.96 2.43 3.67
CA TYR A 834 -14.00 3.35 4.28
C TYR A 834 -13.99 4.72 3.59
N VAL A 835 -14.09 4.77 2.25
CA VAL A 835 -14.30 6.04 1.54
C VAL A 835 -15.61 6.70 1.97
N LEU A 836 -16.69 5.93 2.10
CA LEU A 836 -17.99 6.45 2.55
C LEU A 836 -17.92 7.01 3.98
N SER A 837 -17.16 6.37 4.89
CA SER A 837 -16.95 6.90 6.24
C SER A 837 -16.26 8.26 6.20
N LYS A 838 -15.27 8.46 5.32
CA LYS A 838 -14.60 9.76 5.20
C LYS A 838 -15.44 10.84 4.53
N ILE A 839 -16.39 10.46 3.68
CA ILE A 839 -17.45 11.38 3.23
C ILE A 839 -18.32 11.80 4.42
N ALA A 840 -18.66 10.88 5.32
CA ALA A 840 -19.39 11.20 6.55
C ALA A 840 -18.56 12.14 7.45
N ASP A 841 -17.24 11.91 7.64
CA ASP A 841 -16.35 12.80 8.40
C ASP A 841 -16.37 14.25 7.86
N ILE A 842 -16.37 14.43 6.53
CA ILE A 842 -16.50 15.76 5.93
C ILE A 842 -17.84 16.39 6.32
N ILE A 843 -18.94 15.65 6.21
CA ILE A 843 -20.28 16.14 6.55
C ILE A 843 -20.37 16.49 8.04
N HIS A 844 -19.84 15.64 8.90
CA HIS A 844 -19.69 15.86 10.34
C HIS A 844 -18.97 17.18 10.62
N SER A 845 -17.77 17.37 10.05
CA SER A 845 -16.97 18.60 10.23
C SER A 845 -17.74 19.87 9.84
N PHE A 846 -18.53 19.84 8.77
CA PHE A 846 -19.35 20.98 8.36
C PHE A 846 -20.53 21.21 9.28
N PHE A 847 -21.23 20.17 9.74
CA PHE A 847 -22.30 20.34 10.71
C PHE A 847 -21.77 20.84 12.06
N GLY A 848 -20.68 20.28 12.57
CA GLY A 848 -20.04 20.71 13.81
C GLY A 848 -19.62 22.19 13.80
N THR A 849 -19.11 22.69 12.68
CA THR A 849 -18.58 24.06 12.55
C THR A 849 -19.61 25.08 12.04
N HIS A 850 -20.46 24.71 11.08
CA HIS A 850 -21.41 25.61 10.39
C HIS A 850 -22.86 25.45 10.86
N LYS A 851 -23.19 24.35 11.56
CA LYS A 851 -24.53 24.08 12.11
C LYS A 851 -25.63 24.22 11.06
N GLU A 852 -26.69 24.96 11.36
CA GLU A 852 -27.86 25.08 10.49
C GLU A 852 -27.53 25.77 9.15
N SER A 853 -26.42 26.52 9.06
CA SER A 853 -26.04 27.21 7.83
C SER A 853 -25.52 26.26 6.74
N PHE A 854 -25.18 25.02 7.08
CA PHE A 854 -24.79 24.00 6.10
C PHE A 854 -25.98 23.30 5.43
N LEU A 855 -27.18 23.34 6.03
CA LEU A 855 -28.37 22.64 5.52
C LEU A 855 -28.68 22.88 4.02
N PRO A 856 -28.61 24.10 3.46
CA PRO A 856 -28.87 24.32 2.03
C PRO A 856 -27.86 23.63 1.10
N VAL A 857 -26.63 23.43 1.58
CA VAL A 857 -25.59 22.69 0.86
C VAL A 857 -25.88 21.20 0.96
N PHE A 858 -26.14 20.71 2.18
CA PHE A 858 -26.49 19.31 2.44
C PHE A 858 -27.71 18.86 1.64
N GLU A 859 -28.75 19.70 1.50
CA GLU A 859 -29.97 19.40 0.72
C GLU A 859 -29.68 18.99 -0.75
N GLN A 860 -28.54 19.38 -1.32
CA GLN A 860 -28.14 19.00 -2.68
C GLN A 860 -27.65 17.55 -2.78
N ILE A 861 -27.02 17.02 -1.72
CA ILE A 861 -26.46 15.66 -1.66
C ILE A 861 -27.30 14.72 -0.78
N MET A 862 -28.23 15.26 0.00
CA MET A 862 -29.17 14.52 0.86
C MET A 862 -29.85 13.32 0.17
N PRO A 863 -30.28 13.37 -1.11
CA PRO A 863 -30.92 12.22 -1.75
C PRO A 863 -30.08 10.93 -1.75
N TYR A 864 -28.74 11.04 -1.72
CA TYR A 864 -27.87 9.88 -1.62
C TYR A 864 -27.96 9.22 -0.26
N PHE A 865 -27.98 9.99 0.84
CA PHE A 865 -28.12 9.46 2.20
C PHE A 865 -29.50 8.88 2.47
N VAL A 866 -30.56 9.41 1.83
CA VAL A 866 -31.88 8.75 1.83
C VAL A 866 -31.80 7.39 1.14
N LYS A 867 -31.10 7.30 0.01
CA LYS A 867 -30.93 6.04 -0.72
C LYS A 867 -30.11 5.03 0.10
N LEU A 868 -28.99 5.44 0.70
CA LEU A 868 -28.12 4.61 1.55
C LEU A 868 -28.87 4.02 2.76
N LEU A 869 -29.83 4.76 3.31
CA LEU A 869 -30.65 4.31 4.44
C LEU A 869 -31.75 3.30 4.04
N SER A 870 -31.92 2.99 2.76
CA SER A 870 -33.00 2.09 2.32
C SER A 870 -32.79 0.66 2.83
N PRO A 871 -33.85 -0.08 3.20
CA PRO A 871 -33.71 -1.42 3.80
C PRO A 871 -33.04 -2.49 2.92
N ASP A 872 -33.00 -2.27 1.61
CA ASP A 872 -32.36 -3.14 0.62
C ASP A 872 -30.85 -2.87 0.45
N ARG A 873 -30.30 -1.88 1.17
CA ARG A 873 -28.88 -1.54 1.14
C ARG A 873 -28.05 -2.41 2.09
N PRO A 874 -26.75 -2.59 1.82
CA PRO A 874 -25.80 -3.19 2.74
C PRO A 874 -25.84 -2.53 4.12
N TRP A 875 -25.31 -3.24 5.11
CA TRP A 875 -25.35 -2.74 6.47
C TRP A 875 -24.46 -1.51 6.68
N SER A 876 -23.30 -1.45 6.00
CA SER A 876 -22.35 -0.34 6.03
C SER A 876 -22.96 0.95 5.49
N ASP A 877 -23.67 0.89 4.36
CA ASP A 877 -24.45 2.02 3.83
C ASP A 877 -25.44 2.58 4.85
N ARG A 878 -26.21 1.68 5.47
CA ARG A 878 -27.25 2.06 6.44
C ARG A 878 -26.63 2.66 7.69
N GLN A 879 -25.51 2.11 8.17
CA GLN A 879 -24.74 2.65 9.28
C GLN A 879 -24.28 4.09 8.99
N TRP A 880 -23.54 4.31 7.91
CA TRP A 880 -23.01 5.64 7.60
C TRP A 880 -24.10 6.66 7.26
N ALA A 881 -25.21 6.21 6.67
CA ALA A 881 -26.38 7.07 6.50
C ALA A 881 -26.98 7.50 7.84
N LEU A 882 -27.09 6.58 8.81
CA LEU A 882 -27.55 6.91 10.16
C LEU A 882 -26.62 7.92 10.81
N CYS A 883 -25.30 7.71 10.79
CA CYS A 883 -24.31 8.64 11.35
C CYS A 883 -24.47 10.06 10.79
N VAL A 884 -24.66 10.21 9.47
CA VAL A 884 -24.91 11.52 8.85
C VAL A 884 -26.23 12.15 9.32
N TRP A 885 -27.28 11.35 9.53
CA TRP A 885 -28.53 11.87 10.09
C TRP A 885 -28.40 12.23 11.57
N ASP A 886 -27.54 11.52 12.31
CA ASP A 886 -27.22 11.82 13.70
C ASP A 886 -26.56 13.21 13.79
N ASP A 887 -25.60 13.52 12.92
CA ASP A 887 -24.97 14.85 12.81
C ASP A 887 -25.98 15.96 12.49
N VAL A 888 -26.92 15.68 11.57
CA VAL A 888 -28.01 16.61 11.24
C VAL A 888 -28.81 16.92 12.49
N ILE A 889 -29.14 15.92 13.31
CA ILE A 889 -29.92 16.10 14.54
C ILE A 889 -29.12 16.84 15.60
N GLU A 890 -27.91 16.39 15.88
CA GLU A 890 -27.04 16.91 16.92
C GLU A 890 -26.73 18.40 16.70
N HIS A 891 -26.38 18.78 15.48
CA HIS A 891 -25.91 20.11 15.18
C HIS A 891 -27.00 21.08 14.69
N THR A 892 -28.21 20.61 14.39
CA THR A 892 -29.34 21.48 13.98
C THR A 892 -30.56 21.41 14.90
N GLY A 893 -30.54 20.51 15.89
CA GLY A 893 -31.54 20.40 16.94
C GLY A 893 -32.97 20.29 16.40
N PRO A 894 -33.93 21.11 16.87
CA PRO A 894 -35.33 21.02 16.44
C PRO A 894 -35.57 21.26 14.94
N ILE A 895 -34.65 21.91 14.21
CA ILE A 895 -34.79 22.16 12.78
C ILE A 895 -34.71 20.86 11.97
N SER A 896 -33.96 19.87 12.46
CA SER A 896 -33.88 18.51 11.87
C SER A 896 -35.25 17.87 11.65
N HIS A 897 -36.26 18.25 12.45
CA HIS A 897 -37.63 17.73 12.37
C HIS A 897 -38.30 17.99 11.01
N LYS A 898 -37.80 18.97 10.24
CA LYS A 898 -38.20 19.19 8.83
C LYS A 898 -37.91 17.96 7.95
N TYR A 899 -36.86 17.21 8.25
CA TYR A 899 -36.36 16.10 7.44
C TYR A 899 -36.77 14.72 7.98
N ARG A 900 -37.58 14.67 9.04
CA ARG A 900 -37.96 13.42 9.73
C ARG A 900 -38.50 12.31 8.82
N GLU A 901 -39.17 12.66 7.72
CA GLU A 901 -39.74 11.70 6.77
C GLU A 901 -38.67 10.88 6.03
N PHE A 902 -37.42 11.34 6.04
CA PHE A 902 -36.31 10.71 5.33
C PHE A 902 -35.50 9.73 6.18
N PHE A 903 -35.52 9.87 7.51
CA PHE A 903 -34.64 9.08 8.38
C PHE A 903 -35.34 8.43 9.56
N LEU A 904 -36.38 9.07 10.12
CA LEU A 904 -36.86 8.76 11.47
C LEU A 904 -37.43 7.35 11.59
N GLU A 905 -38.23 6.93 10.61
CA GLU A 905 -38.82 5.59 10.61
C GLU A 905 -37.72 4.50 10.56
N GLN A 906 -36.73 4.67 9.70
CA GLN A 906 -35.63 3.72 9.56
C GLN A 906 -34.73 3.72 10.79
N MET A 907 -34.40 4.88 11.35
CA MET A 907 -33.64 5.00 12.60
C MET A 907 -34.31 4.23 13.76
N ILE A 908 -35.62 4.36 13.95
CA ILE A 908 -36.36 3.63 14.99
C ILE A 908 -36.37 2.11 14.73
N GLN A 909 -36.48 1.68 13.46
CA GLN A 909 -36.44 0.27 13.09
C GLN A 909 -35.04 -0.34 13.32
N SER A 910 -34.00 0.42 13.01
CA SER A 910 -32.58 0.03 13.11
C SER A 910 -32.09 -0.24 14.53
N ILE A 911 -32.79 0.26 15.58
CA ILE A 911 -32.48 -0.08 16.99
C ILE A 911 -32.40 -1.60 17.21
N THR A 912 -33.25 -2.35 16.51
CA THR A 912 -33.36 -3.81 16.65
C THR A 912 -32.77 -4.55 15.46
N ASP A 913 -31.88 -3.92 14.68
CA ASP A 913 -31.18 -4.58 13.58
C ASP A 913 -30.29 -5.72 14.09
N LYS A 914 -29.98 -6.69 13.23
CA LYS A 914 -29.11 -7.81 13.57
C LYS A 914 -27.65 -7.37 13.68
N THR A 915 -27.25 -6.37 12.88
CA THR A 915 -25.90 -5.84 12.83
C THR A 915 -25.66 -4.87 13.99
N PRO A 916 -24.68 -5.13 14.89
CA PRO A 916 -24.38 -4.28 16.03
C PRO A 916 -24.10 -2.82 15.69
N GLU A 917 -23.37 -2.57 14.62
CA GLU A 917 -22.95 -1.24 14.15
C GLU A 917 -24.16 -0.37 13.76
N ILE A 918 -25.17 -0.98 13.14
CA ILE A 918 -26.44 -0.30 12.83
C ILE A 918 -27.19 0.03 14.12
N ARG A 919 -27.25 -0.90 15.08
CA ARG A 919 -27.89 -0.66 16.36
C ARG A 919 -27.19 0.45 17.14
N GLN A 920 -25.86 0.51 17.07
CA GLN A 920 -25.06 1.56 17.69
C GLN A 920 -25.41 2.92 17.10
N ALA A 921 -25.32 3.09 15.79
CA ALA A 921 -25.66 4.36 15.12
C ALA A 921 -27.11 4.78 15.40
N ALA A 922 -28.08 3.86 15.27
CA ALA A 922 -29.49 4.16 15.57
C ALA A 922 -29.72 4.56 17.04
N SER A 923 -29.01 3.92 17.97
CA SER A 923 -29.10 4.25 19.40
C SER A 923 -28.50 5.61 19.69
N TYR A 924 -27.33 5.92 19.12
CA TYR A 924 -26.70 7.24 19.19
C TYR A 924 -27.65 8.33 18.68
N GLY A 925 -28.21 8.14 17.48
CA GLY A 925 -29.23 9.01 16.87
C GLY A 925 -30.40 9.34 17.79
N LEU A 926 -30.92 8.35 18.51
CA LEU A 926 -32.01 8.57 19.46
C LEU A 926 -31.57 9.25 20.75
N GLY A 927 -30.33 9.01 21.19
CA GLY A 927 -29.69 9.75 22.26
C GLY A 927 -29.58 11.24 21.93
N VAL A 928 -29.09 11.58 20.73
CA VAL A 928 -28.98 12.97 20.27
C VAL A 928 -30.34 13.60 19.98
N ILE A 929 -31.36 12.85 19.53
CA ILE A 929 -32.76 13.31 19.49
C ILE A 929 -33.22 13.72 20.90
N GLY A 930 -32.94 12.90 21.91
CA GLY A 930 -33.25 13.21 23.30
C GLY A 930 -32.56 14.47 23.80
N GLN A 931 -31.28 14.64 23.48
CA GLN A 931 -30.45 15.74 23.98
C GLN A 931 -30.64 17.07 23.24
N PHE A 932 -30.73 17.04 21.91
CA PHE A 932 -30.69 18.22 21.04
C PHE A 932 -31.96 18.45 20.23
N GLY A 933 -32.75 17.41 19.96
CA GLY A 933 -33.95 17.49 19.10
C GLY A 933 -35.10 18.35 19.65
N GLY A 934 -35.18 18.52 20.96
CA GLY A 934 -36.21 19.32 21.64
C GLY A 934 -37.60 18.67 21.70
N ASP A 935 -38.58 19.41 22.22
CA ASP A 935 -39.93 18.89 22.55
C ASP A 935 -40.69 18.29 21.36
N VAL A 936 -40.35 18.69 20.13
CA VAL A 936 -40.99 18.17 18.90
C VAL A 936 -40.74 16.66 18.70
N TYR A 937 -39.72 16.10 19.34
CA TYR A 937 -39.41 14.67 19.33
C TYR A 937 -39.83 13.93 20.60
N ALA A 938 -40.54 14.55 21.54
CA ALA A 938 -40.92 13.90 22.80
C ALA A 938 -41.73 12.59 22.59
N ASP A 939 -42.57 12.53 21.54
CA ASP A 939 -43.29 11.30 21.18
C ASP A 939 -42.36 10.20 20.65
N VAL A 940 -41.37 10.59 19.84
CA VAL A 940 -40.34 9.67 19.31
C VAL A 940 -39.50 9.09 20.44
N CYS A 941 -39.06 9.93 21.38
CA CYS A 941 -38.31 9.49 22.55
C CYS A 941 -39.12 8.42 23.32
N ALA A 942 -40.39 8.69 23.59
CA ALA A 942 -41.26 7.75 24.30
C ALA A 942 -41.50 6.44 23.52
N GLU A 943 -41.68 6.50 22.20
CA GLU A 943 -41.84 5.32 21.35
C GLU A 943 -40.58 4.45 21.30
N SER A 944 -39.40 5.07 21.41
CA SER A 944 -38.11 4.39 21.22
C SER A 944 -37.62 3.66 22.46
N ILE A 945 -38.01 4.10 23.66
CA ILE A 945 -37.59 3.52 24.94
C ILE A 945 -37.76 1.98 25.00
N PRO A 946 -38.93 1.39 24.68
CA PRO A 946 -39.10 -0.06 24.76
C PRO A 946 -38.13 -0.84 23.86
N ARG A 947 -37.77 -0.28 22.69
CA ARG A 947 -36.82 -0.88 21.75
C ARG A 947 -35.39 -0.80 22.29
N LEU A 948 -34.98 0.37 22.78
CA LEU A 948 -33.68 0.54 23.43
C LEU A 948 -33.52 -0.41 24.62
N VAL A 949 -34.52 -0.49 25.50
CA VAL A 949 -34.51 -1.43 26.63
C VAL A 949 -34.39 -2.88 26.16
N SER A 950 -35.03 -3.26 25.05
CA SER A 950 -34.93 -4.62 24.52
C SER A 950 -33.51 -4.99 24.04
N VAL A 951 -32.74 -4.03 23.54
CA VAL A 951 -31.32 -4.22 23.17
C VAL A 951 -30.47 -4.37 24.42
N ILE A 952 -30.67 -3.49 25.41
CA ILE A 952 -29.91 -3.48 26.67
C ILE A 952 -30.11 -4.79 27.45
N GLU A 953 -31.36 -5.25 27.53
CA GLU A 953 -31.76 -6.46 28.27
C GLU A 953 -31.68 -7.75 27.42
N HIS A 954 -31.14 -7.68 26.19
CA HIS A 954 -30.93 -8.87 25.37
C HIS A 954 -29.91 -9.81 26.02
N ALA A 955 -30.09 -11.12 25.88
CA ALA A 955 -29.23 -12.11 26.54
C ALA A 955 -27.75 -12.01 26.12
N GLU A 956 -27.51 -11.56 24.88
CA GLU A 956 -26.19 -11.42 24.27
C GLU A 956 -25.67 -9.97 24.29
N SER A 957 -26.33 -9.05 25.02
CA SER A 957 -25.97 -7.61 25.00
C SER A 957 -24.57 -7.32 25.55
N LYS A 958 -24.02 -8.22 26.38
CA LYS A 958 -22.69 -8.11 26.97
C LYS A 958 -21.61 -8.95 26.25
N GLU A 959 -21.95 -9.56 25.10
CA GLU A 959 -20.94 -10.15 24.22
C GLU A 959 -20.09 -9.06 23.57
N VAL A 960 -18.80 -9.34 23.32
CA VAL A 960 -17.79 -8.35 22.89
C VAL A 960 -18.26 -7.54 21.67
N GLU A 961 -18.83 -8.21 20.67
CA GLU A 961 -19.35 -7.61 19.43
C GLU A 961 -20.52 -6.65 19.67
N ASN A 962 -21.29 -6.84 20.75
CA ASN A 962 -22.50 -6.07 21.06
C ASN A 962 -22.28 -4.95 22.08
N LEU A 963 -21.09 -4.85 22.67
CA LEU A 963 -20.79 -3.88 23.73
C LEU A 963 -21.00 -2.42 23.28
N PRO A 964 -20.45 -1.96 22.14
CA PRO A 964 -20.61 -0.56 21.71
C PRO A 964 -22.07 -0.17 21.48
N ALA A 965 -22.84 -1.07 20.84
CA ALA A 965 -24.27 -0.88 20.60
C ALA A 965 -25.08 -0.81 21.90
N THR A 966 -24.74 -1.66 22.86
CA THR A 966 -25.41 -1.72 24.17
C THR A 966 -25.08 -0.48 25.01
N ASP A 967 -23.83 -0.05 25.02
CA ASP A 967 -23.38 1.16 25.72
C ASP A 967 -24.10 2.40 25.17
N ASN A 968 -24.19 2.53 23.83
CA ASN A 968 -24.94 3.59 23.17
C ASN A 968 -26.44 3.51 23.46
N ALA A 969 -27.04 2.32 23.52
CA ALA A 969 -28.45 2.17 23.90
C ALA A 969 -28.72 2.60 25.36
N ILE A 970 -27.84 2.25 26.29
CA ILE A 970 -27.92 2.71 27.70
C ILE A 970 -27.84 4.23 27.74
N SER A 971 -26.86 4.80 27.04
CA SER A 971 -26.68 6.24 27.01
C SER A 971 -27.84 6.98 26.36
N ALA A 972 -28.42 6.44 25.27
CA ALA A 972 -29.61 7.00 24.65
C ALA A 972 -30.79 7.09 25.63
N VAL A 973 -31.03 6.04 26.43
CA VAL A 973 -32.05 6.06 27.49
C VAL A 973 -31.74 7.13 28.54
N VAL A 974 -30.47 7.26 28.95
CA VAL A 974 -30.02 8.28 29.91
C VAL A 974 -30.24 9.70 29.36
N LYS A 975 -29.78 9.98 28.13
CA LYS A 975 -29.95 11.26 27.44
C LYS A 975 -31.44 11.62 27.31
N ILE A 976 -32.30 10.66 26.94
CA ILE A 976 -33.76 10.87 26.92
C ILE A 976 -34.30 11.22 28.31
N CYS A 977 -33.94 10.46 29.35
CA CYS A 977 -34.41 10.73 30.72
C CYS A 977 -33.99 12.11 31.24
N GLN A 978 -32.77 12.52 30.92
CA GLN A 978 -32.19 13.78 31.38
C GLN A 978 -32.75 14.99 30.63
N TYR A 979 -32.90 14.90 29.31
CA TYR A 979 -33.16 16.06 28.45
C TYR A 979 -34.57 16.09 27.83
N ASN A 980 -35.23 14.94 27.62
CA ASN A 980 -36.54 14.87 26.95
C ASN A 980 -37.48 13.81 27.57
N GLY A 981 -37.52 13.76 28.90
CA GLY A 981 -38.30 12.77 29.65
C GLY A 981 -39.80 13.09 29.82
N SER A 982 -40.32 14.15 29.19
CA SER A 982 -41.68 14.68 29.47
C SER A 982 -42.82 13.69 29.18
N LYS A 983 -42.60 12.75 28.26
CA LYS A 983 -43.55 11.67 27.88
C LYS A 983 -43.08 10.28 28.30
N VAL A 984 -42.03 10.19 29.11
CA VAL A 984 -41.38 8.95 29.52
C VAL A 984 -41.57 8.74 31.03
N ASN A 985 -41.76 7.49 31.45
CA ASN A 985 -41.74 7.15 32.88
C ASN A 985 -40.28 7.06 33.37
N VAL A 986 -39.68 8.23 33.64
CA VAL A 986 -38.26 8.33 34.02
C VAL A 986 -37.93 7.50 35.25
N ASP A 987 -38.79 7.53 36.29
CA ASP A 987 -38.55 6.79 37.53
C ASP A 987 -38.39 5.29 37.27
N GLU A 988 -39.24 4.68 36.42
CA GLU A 988 -39.15 3.26 36.07
C GLU A 988 -37.80 2.91 35.44
N LEU A 989 -37.29 3.76 34.55
CA LEU A 989 -36.02 3.54 33.86
C LEU A 989 -34.83 3.73 34.82
N LEU A 990 -34.89 4.71 35.71
CA LEU A 990 -33.86 4.93 36.72
C LEU A 990 -33.72 3.73 37.67
N TYR A 991 -34.81 3.02 38.01
CA TYR A 991 -34.75 1.81 38.83
C TYR A 991 -34.04 0.65 38.12
N ARG A 992 -33.96 0.67 36.78
CA ARG A 992 -33.25 -0.34 35.98
C ARG A 992 -31.80 0.04 35.71
N LEU A 993 -31.47 1.33 35.67
CA LEU A 993 -30.15 1.86 35.27
C LEU A 993 -28.97 1.18 35.99
N VAL A 994 -29.05 0.99 37.32
CA VAL A 994 -27.97 0.35 38.10
C VAL A 994 -27.68 -1.09 37.64
N SER A 995 -28.67 -1.78 37.09
CA SER A 995 -28.51 -3.15 36.57
C SER A 995 -27.87 -3.19 35.19
N TRP A 996 -28.02 -2.13 34.39
CA TRP A 996 -27.44 -2.02 33.05
C TRP A 996 -25.96 -1.66 33.07
N LEU A 997 -25.56 -0.88 34.08
CA LEU A 997 -24.19 -0.42 34.30
C LEU A 997 -23.24 -1.54 34.80
N PRO A 998 -21.96 -1.48 34.43
CA PRO A 998 -21.23 -0.34 33.82
C PRO A 998 -21.30 -0.27 32.28
N ILE A 999 -20.97 0.93 31.76
CA ILE A 999 -20.47 1.15 30.39
C ILE A 999 -19.07 0.54 30.30
N LEU A 1000 -18.74 -0.12 29.20
CA LEU A 1000 -17.58 -1.02 29.10
C LEU A 1000 -16.59 -0.64 28.00
N THR A 1001 -17.03 0.08 26.97
CA THR A 1001 -16.21 0.36 25.77
C THR A 1001 -16.25 1.82 25.31
N ASP A 1002 -17.39 2.51 25.39
CA ASP A 1002 -17.54 3.84 24.77
C ASP A 1002 -17.22 4.98 25.76
N GLU A 1003 -16.10 5.67 25.54
CA GLU A 1003 -15.60 6.74 26.43
C GLU A 1003 -16.48 8.00 26.40
N GLU A 1004 -16.98 8.40 25.22
CA GLU A 1004 -17.81 9.60 25.09
C GLU A 1004 -19.17 9.38 25.76
N GLU A 1005 -19.80 8.23 25.51
CA GLU A 1005 -21.06 7.87 26.13
C GLU A 1005 -20.91 7.62 27.64
N ALA A 1006 -19.77 7.09 28.09
CA ALA A 1006 -19.46 6.96 29.51
C ALA A 1006 -19.51 8.31 30.23
N VAL A 1007 -18.97 9.39 29.63
CA VAL A 1007 -19.01 10.73 30.23
C VAL A 1007 -20.45 11.20 30.45
N HIS A 1008 -21.33 11.02 29.47
CA HIS A 1008 -22.74 11.39 29.58
C HIS A 1008 -23.47 10.59 30.66
N VAL A 1009 -23.31 9.27 30.62
CA VAL A 1009 -23.98 8.34 31.55
C VAL A 1009 -23.53 8.57 32.98
N TYR A 1010 -22.22 8.65 33.23
CA TYR A 1010 -21.68 8.79 34.57
C TYR A 1010 -21.89 10.21 35.13
N THR A 1011 -21.96 11.24 34.30
CA THR A 1011 -22.34 12.60 34.75
C THR A 1011 -23.75 12.59 35.34
N TYR A 1012 -24.73 12.05 34.61
CA TYR A 1012 -26.11 11.96 35.09
C TYR A 1012 -26.26 11.02 36.29
N PHE A 1013 -25.54 9.90 36.29
CA PHE A 1013 -25.48 8.96 37.41
C PHE A 1013 -24.96 9.65 38.69
N CYS A 1014 -23.89 10.44 38.60
CA CYS A 1014 -23.37 11.21 39.72
C CYS A 1014 -24.38 12.28 40.19
N ASP A 1015 -25.06 12.96 39.26
CA ASP A 1015 -26.09 13.95 39.61
C ASP A 1015 -27.26 13.34 40.39
N LEU A 1016 -27.61 12.08 40.10
CA LEU A 1016 -28.63 11.33 40.84
C LEU A 1016 -28.12 10.85 42.21
N LEU A 1017 -26.86 10.45 42.31
CA LEU A 1017 -26.20 10.09 43.58
C LEU A 1017 -26.11 11.29 44.52
N ASP A 1018 -25.71 12.47 44.02
CA ASP A 1018 -25.64 13.71 44.79
C ASP A 1018 -27.01 14.11 45.36
N LYS A 1019 -28.09 13.76 44.65
CA LYS A 1019 -29.49 13.95 45.08
C LYS A 1019 -30.02 12.83 45.99
N ASN A 1020 -29.22 11.82 46.30
CA ASN A 1020 -29.64 10.60 47.02
C ASN A 1020 -30.87 9.92 46.40
N HIS A 1021 -30.91 9.84 45.06
CA HIS A 1021 -32.08 9.30 44.37
C HIS A 1021 -32.35 7.83 44.76
N PRO A 1022 -33.57 7.46 45.21
CA PRO A 1022 -33.86 6.11 45.70
C PRO A 1022 -33.59 5.00 44.68
N ALA A 1023 -33.77 5.29 43.39
CA ALA A 1023 -33.52 4.34 42.32
C ALA A 1023 -32.04 3.94 42.18
N ILE A 1024 -31.12 4.86 42.50
CA ILE A 1024 -29.68 4.59 42.40
C ILE A 1024 -29.15 4.01 43.71
N MET A 1025 -29.51 4.61 44.85
CA MET A 1025 -29.04 4.16 46.17
C MET A 1025 -29.70 2.85 46.62
N GLY A 1026 -30.93 2.57 46.19
CA GLY A 1026 -31.76 1.50 46.72
C GLY A 1026 -32.29 1.82 48.13
N GLU A 1027 -33.30 1.06 48.57
CA GLU A 1027 -33.81 1.20 49.94
C GLU A 1027 -32.68 0.92 50.95
N ASN A 1028 -32.47 1.84 51.90
CA ASN A 1028 -31.39 1.77 52.89
C ASN A 1028 -29.98 1.64 52.29
N ALA A 1029 -29.73 2.25 51.12
CA ALA A 1029 -28.44 2.18 50.42
C ALA A 1029 -28.05 0.74 49.98
N SER A 1030 -29.03 -0.13 49.71
CA SER A 1030 -28.80 -1.53 49.32
C SER A 1030 -27.96 -1.69 48.04
N ASN A 1031 -27.98 -0.71 47.15
CA ASN A 1031 -27.25 -0.76 45.88
C ASN A 1031 -25.81 -0.27 46.01
N LEU A 1032 -25.39 0.26 47.17
CA LEU A 1032 -24.07 0.85 47.37
C LEU A 1032 -22.89 -0.08 46.98
N PRO A 1033 -22.90 -1.40 47.28
CA PRO A 1033 -21.86 -2.30 46.80
C PRO A 1033 -21.75 -2.37 45.27
N LYS A 1034 -22.90 -2.39 44.57
CA LYS A 1034 -22.96 -2.40 43.11
C LYS A 1034 -22.51 -1.06 42.52
N VAL A 1035 -22.86 0.05 43.15
CA VAL A 1035 -22.37 1.39 42.78
C VAL A 1035 -20.84 1.44 42.83
N ILE A 1036 -20.23 0.94 43.92
CA ILE A 1036 -18.76 0.89 44.03
C ILE A 1036 -18.15 -0.05 43.00
N SER A 1037 -18.78 -1.18 42.68
CA SER A 1037 -18.33 -2.08 41.60
C SER A 1037 -18.37 -1.41 40.23
N ILE A 1038 -19.41 -0.64 39.93
CA ILE A 1038 -19.51 0.14 38.68
C ILE A 1038 -18.37 1.14 38.59
N VAL A 1039 -18.15 1.93 39.64
CA VAL A 1039 -17.07 2.93 39.68
C VAL A 1039 -15.70 2.26 39.54
N ALA A 1040 -15.47 1.15 40.23
CA ALA A 1040 -14.21 0.41 40.15
C ALA A 1040 -13.94 -0.15 38.74
N GLU A 1041 -14.97 -0.64 38.05
CA GLU A 1041 -14.85 -1.11 36.66
C GLU A 1041 -14.54 0.04 35.70
N THR A 1042 -15.22 1.18 35.83
CA THR A 1042 -14.97 2.37 35.00
C THR A 1042 -13.54 2.87 35.15
N LEU A 1043 -13.02 2.91 36.39
CA LEU A 1043 -11.65 3.32 36.67
C LEU A 1043 -10.63 2.29 36.17
N HIS A 1044 -10.89 1.00 36.35
CA HIS A 1044 -10.02 -0.07 35.86
C HIS A 1044 -9.85 -0.03 34.33
N ARG A 1045 -10.93 0.30 33.61
CA ARG A 1045 -10.94 0.40 32.15
C ARG A 1045 -10.44 1.73 31.62
N GLU A 1046 -10.10 2.68 32.51
CA GLU A 1046 -9.63 4.02 32.15
C GLU A 1046 -10.59 4.80 31.22
N LEU A 1047 -11.90 4.47 31.25
CA LEU A 1047 -12.91 5.06 30.35
C LEU A 1047 -13.12 6.57 30.57
N ILE A 1048 -12.59 7.12 31.66
CA ILE A 1048 -12.70 8.53 32.03
C ILE A 1048 -11.30 9.01 32.40
N GLN A 1049 -10.81 10.05 31.71
CA GLN A 1049 -9.49 10.63 31.94
C GLN A 1049 -9.34 11.22 33.36
N GLU A 1050 -8.18 10.97 33.99
CA GLU A 1050 -7.90 11.29 35.40
C GLU A 1050 -7.98 12.79 35.74
N ASP A 1051 -7.73 13.66 34.76
CA ASP A 1051 -7.73 15.11 34.91
C ASP A 1051 -9.13 15.74 34.81
N THR A 1052 -10.16 14.93 34.55
CA THR A 1052 -11.52 15.44 34.37
C THR A 1052 -12.26 15.66 35.70
N PRO A 1053 -13.16 16.66 35.78
CA PRO A 1053 -14.03 16.84 36.95
C PRO A 1053 -14.86 15.59 37.29
N LEU A 1054 -15.25 14.81 36.27
CA LEU A 1054 -16.03 13.60 36.42
C LEU A 1054 -15.23 12.49 37.11
N TYR A 1055 -13.97 12.27 36.71
CA TYR A 1055 -13.08 11.33 37.39
C TYR A 1055 -12.98 11.65 38.89
N MET A 1056 -12.76 12.93 39.22
CA MET A 1056 -12.71 13.37 40.61
C MET A 1056 -14.02 13.15 41.36
N ARG A 1057 -15.18 13.31 40.71
CA ARG A 1057 -16.50 12.97 41.32
C ARG A 1057 -16.59 11.48 41.62
N LEU A 1058 -16.19 10.61 40.69
CA LEU A 1058 -16.19 9.15 40.86
C LEU A 1058 -15.27 8.70 42.01
N VAL A 1059 -14.05 9.24 42.07
CA VAL A 1059 -13.10 8.97 43.17
C VAL A 1059 -13.65 9.46 44.51
N ASN A 1060 -14.29 10.62 44.55
CA ASN A 1060 -14.88 11.15 45.78
C ASN A 1060 -16.01 10.27 46.33
N ILE A 1061 -16.78 9.60 45.46
CA ILE A 1061 -17.79 8.62 45.88
C ILE A 1061 -17.12 7.46 46.64
N VAL A 1062 -16.03 6.91 46.10
CA VAL A 1062 -15.26 5.83 46.75
C VAL A 1062 -14.71 6.30 48.10
N ARG A 1063 -14.08 7.48 48.14
CA ARG A 1063 -13.54 8.08 49.38
C ARG A 1063 -14.60 8.33 50.43
N GLN A 1064 -15.80 8.72 50.03
CA GLN A 1064 -16.92 8.92 50.95
C GLN A 1064 -17.35 7.59 51.58
N VAL A 1065 -17.39 6.49 50.82
CA VAL A 1065 -17.70 5.15 51.37
C VAL A 1065 -16.56 4.63 52.26
N GLN A 1066 -15.29 4.88 51.90
CA GLN A 1066 -14.12 4.56 52.72
C GLN A 1066 -14.17 5.17 54.13
N SER A 1067 -14.85 6.31 54.30
CA SER A 1067 -15.03 6.94 55.61
C SER A 1067 -15.82 6.07 56.61
N ASN A 1068 -16.54 5.04 56.13
CA ASN A 1068 -17.18 4.01 56.94
C ASN A 1068 -16.53 2.63 56.66
N PRO A 1069 -15.55 2.20 57.49
CA PRO A 1069 -14.77 0.99 57.24
C PRO A 1069 -15.61 -0.29 57.10
N ASP A 1070 -16.68 -0.42 57.88
CA ASP A 1070 -17.55 -1.60 57.86
C ASP A 1070 -18.30 -1.70 56.52
N VAL A 1071 -18.83 -0.57 56.04
CA VAL A 1071 -19.55 -0.51 54.75
C VAL A 1071 -18.58 -0.67 53.57
N PHE A 1072 -17.40 -0.05 53.66
CA PHE A 1072 -16.37 -0.17 52.64
C PHE A 1072 -15.88 -1.62 52.48
N GLN A 1073 -15.66 -2.33 53.59
CA GLN A 1073 -15.25 -3.73 53.55
C GLN A 1073 -16.31 -4.63 52.89
N VAL A 1074 -17.60 -4.36 53.12
CA VAL A 1074 -18.70 -5.06 52.42
C VAL A 1074 -18.65 -4.80 50.91
N CYS A 1075 -18.43 -3.56 50.48
CA CYS A 1075 -18.33 -3.22 49.06
C CYS A 1075 -17.11 -3.88 48.40
N VAL A 1076 -15.92 -3.76 49.00
CA VAL A 1076 -14.66 -4.30 48.46
C VAL A 1076 -14.67 -5.84 48.38
N SER A 1077 -15.37 -6.51 49.29
CA SER A 1077 -15.47 -7.98 49.28
C SER A 1077 -16.17 -8.55 48.04
N GLN A 1078 -16.92 -7.73 47.31
CA GLN A 1078 -17.67 -8.13 46.11
C GLN A 1078 -16.93 -7.82 44.80
N LEU A 1079 -15.78 -7.15 44.88
CA LEU A 1079 -15.01 -6.73 43.71
C LEU A 1079 -14.13 -7.86 43.16
N THR A 1080 -13.83 -7.81 41.86
CA THR A 1080 -12.79 -8.63 41.25
C THR A 1080 -11.40 -8.19 41.69
N GLU A 1081 -10.36 -8.97 41.39
CA GLU A 1081 -8.98 -8.60 41.71
C GLU A 1081 -8.54 -7.33 40.97
N GLN A 1082 -8.90 -7.22 39.68
CA GLN A 1082 -8.66 -6.05 38.86
C GLN A 1082 -9.36 -4.79 39.38
N GLN A 1083 -10.64 -4.91 39.74
CA GLN A 1083 -11.39 -3.80 40.35
C GLN A 1083 -10.80 -3.36 41.68
N ARG A 1084 -10.32 -4.30 42.51
CA ARG A 1084 -9.62 -3.97 43.76
C ARG A 1084 -8.32 -3.22 43.48
N GLN A 1085 -7.56 -3.65 42.48
CA GLN A 1085 -6.31 -3.01 42.09
C GLN A 1085 -6.53 -1.56 41.65
N ALA A 1086 -7.55 -1.31 40.80
CA ALA A 1086 -7.93 0.04 40.39
C ALA A 1086 -8.33 0.94 41.58
N LEU A 1087 -9.01 0.39 42.60
CA LEU A 1087 -9.34 1.15 43.81
C LEU A 1087 -8.13 1.39 44.75
N ILE A 1088 -7.04 0.63 44.62
CA ILE A 1088 -5.80 0.81 45.41
C ILE A 1088 -4.94 1.92 44.80
N GLU A 1089 -5.05 2.13 43.50
CA GLU A 1089 -4.28 3.12 42.74
C GLU A 1089 -4.76 4.57 42.96
N ILE A 1090 -5.96 4.76 43.53
CA ILE A 1090 -6.62 6.06 43.81
C ILE A 1090 -6.69 6.45 45.31
#